data_AF-A0A4S2RDN9-F1
#
_entry.id   AF-A0A4S2RDN9-F1
#
_cell.length_a   1.000
_cell.length_b   1.000
_cell.length_c   1.000
_cell.angle_alpha   90.00
_cell.angle_beta   90.00
_cell.angle_gamma   90.00
#
_symmetry.space_group_name_H-M   'P 1'
#
loop_
_entity.id
_entity.type
_entity.pdbx_description
1 polymer ?
#
loop_
_entity_poly.entity_id
_entity_poly.type
_entity_poly.pdbx_seq_one_letter_code
_entity_poly.pdbx_strand_id
1 'polypeptide(L)'
;MSMFDRPRNHEPIPWRHGTVSTPLYTAATVYAGGLLMDLTTDGTGLPLTLMGLGSVAGIVTAAASRWFRTRHQTRPARLFHTAFTATWTTATYAWLTWTAYDSPWTMASGATIALATAAITPGYAIDRYLRNEIIAAQWAEEAKQDQPVDGIGWENLFEKVGARGVKVHDTRTTRSGYAIDLELTSTPYAQLLALLPMIETRKGDLRAGALDLRPADSGLASEAVLHVSTREVLAEAVNLPADAHPLTITEPLTLGVLESGEPFEIKFRQNSVFIAGKKGSGKSVLLHCIISVITRCTDAVIWMIDMAEGNTAKRWLRPWAEQWKDQHGRLIDRPILDWVATSVEEAVQLLGASVAVADGRARRMPGGKIRPTADTPALIVITDENPELMSRVPAAIQEKVRGIKKGRKAAVDYIDAAQRGTGPNTGGGEVMSQYDTVIGGRFPKRAEGQFVFPDYYQRVDLSKLPGNGAFYVLDEQRSKTGMGPEKLKGYFIYDDDEHPDGTEARVIEEKAVERWDIRPDLDKKSQEDATPFGYHTRWEADRTGWLLDALGLPTPNSNNSEPAQAPNQPTRRAPSPSAATGTIAPLPSIDSYLERAKQYNAQPKQRTEADLDPAALERMFAEAENLTRQAAVNLTKPTKKDRRHPRRDEVTTWVKDAGTDGITIADIRARLESQYPGEQPPSDTAMQNWFTTHPNITKPGRGTYIWTETPDQ
;
A
#
# COMPACT_ATOMS: atom_id res chain seq x y z
N MET A 1 -24.94 1.58 22.21
CA MET A 1 -23.77 0.94 21.54
C MET A 1 -23.46 -0.34 22.30
N SER A 2 -23.51 -1.52 21.66
CA SER A 2 -23.49 -2.81 22.37
C SER A 2 -22.07 -3.18 22.83
N MET A 3 -21.96 -3.73 24.04
CA MET A 3 -20.72 -4.07 24.75
C MET A 3 -19.88 -5.20 24.09
N PHE A 4 -20.21 -5.61 22.86
CA PHE A 4 -19.66 -6.80 22.18
C PHE A 4 -18.93 -6.52 20.86
N ASP A 5 -18.71 -5.26 20.47
CA ASP A 5 -17.88 -4.98 19.29
C ASP A 5 -16.40 -5.36 19.55
N ARG A 6 -15.84 -6.15 18.63
CA ARG A 6 -14.41 -6.48 18.58
C ARG A 6 -13.62 -5.17 18.36
N PRO A 7 -12.41 -5.02 18.93
CA PRO A 7 -11.61 -3.82 18.72
C PRO A 7 -11.28 -3.72 17.22
N ARG A 8 -11.46 -2.55 16.61
CA ARG A 8 -11.08 -2.34 15.20
C ARG A 8 -9.55 -2.33 15.06
N ASN A 9 -9.03 -2.56 13.86
CA ASN A 9 -7.59 -2.82 13.63
C ASN A 9 -6.64 -1.65 13.92
N HIS A 10 -7.18 -0.44 14.10
CA HIS A 10 -6.46 0.76 14.54
C HIS A 10 -6.42 0.92 16.07
N GLU A 11 -7.22 0.15 16.79
CA GLU A 11 -7.14 0.05 18.24
C GLU A 11 -5.95 -0.89 18.54
N PRO A 12 -4.86 -0.41 19.18
CA PRO A 12 -3.75 -1.27 19.54
C PRO A 12 -4.28 -2.44 20.37
N ILE A 13 -4.20 -3.66 19.81
CA ILE A 13 -4.57 -4.84 20.58
C ILE A 13 -3.47 -4.98 21.63
N PRO A 14 -3.82 -4.97 22.92
CA PRO A 14 -2.81 -4.99 23.94
C PRO A 14 -2.11 -6.36 23.94
N TRP A 15 -0.94 -6.41 23.31
CA TRP A 15 0.15 -7.37 23.47
C TRP A 15 -0.25 -8.85 23.59
N ARG A 16 -0.01 -9.60 22.51
CA ARG A 16 0.18 -11.05 22.53
C ARG A 16 1.64 -11.43 22.82
N HIS A 17 2.11 -11.23 24.05
CA HIS A 17 2.61 -12.42 24.74
C HIS A 17 1.43 -12.84 25.61
N GLY A 18 0.67 -13.78 25.06
CA GLY A 18 -0.77 -13.86 25.22
C GLY A 18 -1.21 -14.08 26.65
N THR A 19 -2.27 -13.41 27.05
CA THR A 19 -3.14 -13.83 28.16
C THR A 19 -3.64 -15.27 28.05
N VAL A 20 -3.46 -15.93 26.91
CA VAL A 20 -3.67 -17.38 26.70
C VAL A 20 -2.34 -18.11 26.52
N SER A 21 -1.36 -17.54 25.80
CA SER A 21 -0.09 -18.20 25.57
C SER A 21 0.84 -18.14 26.77
N THR A 22 0.88 -17.08 27.58
CA THR A 22 1.62 -17.06 28.85
C THR A 22 1.08 -18.09 29.82
N PRO A 23 -0.24 -18.24 30.04
CA PRO A 23 -0.79 -19.39 30.75
C PRO A 23 -0.47 -20.75 30.15
N LEU A 24 -0.60 -20.92 28.83
CA LEU A 24 -0.35 -22.20 28.16
C LEU A 24 1.13 -22.56 28.10
N TYR A 25 2.03 -21.59 27.88
CA TYR A 25 3.48 -21.77 27.95
C TYR A 25 3.89 -22.02 29.38
N THR A 26 3.35 -21.27 30.35
CA THR A 26 3.60 -21.54 31.76
C THR A 26 3.13 -22.95 32.07
N ALA A 27 1.87 -23.30 31.82
CA ALA A 27 1.28 -24.64 32.01
C ALA A 27 2.02 -25.75 31.24
N ALA A 28 2.52 -25.52 30.03
CA ALA A 28 3.27 -26.50 29.24
C ALA A 28 4.72 -26.66 29.75
N THR A 29 5.38 -25.58 30.12
CA THR A 29 6.74 -25.59 30.73
C THR A 29 6.69 -26.27 32.09
N VAL A 30 5.61 -26.02 32.80
CA VAL A 30 5.23 -26.63 34.05
C VAL A 30 4.85 -28.12 33.89
N TYR A 31 4.10 -28.49 32.86
CA TYR A 31 3.69 -29.87 32.59
C TYR A 31 4.90 -30.70 32.15
N ALA A 32 5.78 -30.12 31.33
CA ALA A 32 7.07 -30.68 30.99
C ALA A 32 7.98 -30.80 32.22
N GLY A 33 7.98 -29.80 33.11
CA GLY A 33 8.69 -29.83 34.39
C GLY A 33 8.16 -30.91 35.34
N GLY A 34 6.84 -31.08 35.42
CA GLY A 34 6.18 -32.15 36.19
C GLY A 34 6.50 -33.54 35.63
N LEU A 35 6.45 -33.72 34.31
CA LEU A 35 6.85 -34.97 33.64
C LEU A 35 8.33 -35.30 33.85
N LEU A 36 9.21 -34.29 33.78
CA LEU A 36 10.64 -34.46 34.07
C LEU A 36 10.89 -34.81 35.54
N MET A 37 10.10 -34.27 36.47
CA MET A 37 10.21 -34.60 37.89
C MET A 37 9.65 -36.00 38.24
N ASP A 38 8.58 -36.43 37.57
CA ASP A 38 8.03 -37.80 37.67
C ASP A 38 8.99 -38.85 37.08
N LEU A 39 9.72 -38.49 36.01
CA LEU A 39 10.75 -39.34 35.39
C LEU A 39 12.10 -39.36 36.13
N THR A 40 12.38 -38.41 37.02
CA THR A 40 13.66 -38.29 37.74
C THR A 40 13.59 -38.64 39.21
N THR A 41 12.38 -38.86 39.75
CA THR A 41 12.20 -39.37 41.10
C THR A 41 11.86 -40.85 41.01
N ASP A 42 12.78 -41.72 41.44
CA ASP A 42 12.56 -43.16 41.63
C ASP A 42 11.59 -43.40 42.81
N GLY A 43 10.38 -42.85 42.74
CA GLY A 43 9.34 -42.97 43.77
C GLY A 43 9.57 -42.16 45.06
N THR A 44 10.64 -41.37 45.18
CA THR A 44 10.83 -40.45 46.32
C THR A 44 10.49 -39.02 45.91
N GLY A 45 9.23 -38.61 46.11
CA GLY A 45 8.77 -37.26 45.80
C GLY A 45 9.65 -36.17 46.45
N LEU A 46 9.81 -35.04 45.76
CA LEU A 46 10.53 -33.88 46.30
C LEU A 46 9.86 -33.39 47.60
N PRO A 47 10.63 -32.96 48.61
CA PRO A 47 10.08 -32.36 49.82
C PRO A 47 9.11 -31.22 49.50
N LEU A 48 7.89 -31.26 50.05
CA LEU A 48 6.84 -30.23 49.89
C LEU A 48 7.36 -28.79 50.14
N THR A 49 8.38 -28.66 50.99
CA THR A 49 9.04 -27.40 51.31
C THR A 49 9.76 -26.79 50.09
N LEU A 50 10.42 -27.59 49.25
CA LEU A 50 11.13 -27.11 48.06
C LEU A 50 10.17 -26.70 46.94
N MET A 51 9.08 -27.46 46.75
CA MET A 51 8.03 -27.10 45.80
C MET A 51 7.30 -25.81 46.20
N GLY A 52 6.99 -25.66 47.49
CA GLY A 52 6.39 -24.44 48.04
C GLY A 52 7.28 -23.21 47.87
N LEU A 53 8.59 -23.34 48.15
CA LEU A 53 9.56 -22.25 47.98
C LEU A 53 9.73 -21.83 46.52
N GLY A 54 9.78 -22.78 45.58
CA GLY A 54 9.86 -22.49 44.14
C GLY A 54 8.61 -21.78 43.61
N SER A 55 7.43 -22.18 44.09
CA SER A 55 6.14 -21.57 43.73
C SER A 55 6.06 -20.10 44.18
N VAL A 56 6.44 -19.83 45.42
CA VAL A 56 6.45 -18.46 45.98
C VAL A 56 7.44 -17.58 45.22
N ALA A 57 8.64 -18.07 44.93
CA ALA A 57 9.63 -17.33 44.15
C ALA A 57 9.13 -16.99 42.73
N GLY A 58 8.48 -17.95 42.05
CA GLY A 58 7.89 -17.74 40.73
C GLY A 58 6.78 -16.67 40.71
N ILE A 59 5.89 -16.68 41.71
CA ILE A 59 4.82 -15.67 41.85
C ILE A 59 5.41 -14.27 42.07
N VAL A 60 6.39 -14.14 42.98
CA VAL A 60 7.04 -12.85 43.28
C VAL A 60 7.78 -12.31 42.06
N THR A 61 8.55 -13.15 41.34
CA THR A 61 9.28 -12.73 40.14
C THR A 61 8.33 -12.33 39.01
N ALA A 62 7.22 -13.06 38.80
CA ALA A 62 6.21 -12.69 37.79
C ALA A 62 5.51 -11.36 38.14
N ALA A 63 5.13 -11.17 39.40
CA ALA A 63 4.49 -9.94 39.87
C ALA A 63 5.43 -8.73 39.79
N ALA A 64 6.69 -8.88 40.19
CA ALA A 64 7.71 -7.83 40.11
C ALA A 64 8.06 -7.48 38.65
N SER A 65 8.29 -8.48 37.80
CA SER A 65 8.53 -8.29 36.36
C SER A 65 7.37 -7.53 35.70
N ARG A 66 6.14 -7.90 36.03
CA ARG A 66 4.95 -7.21 35.53
C ARG A 66 4.90 -5.77 36.01
N TRP A 67 5.10 -5.54 37.31
CA TRP A 67 5.10 -4.20 37.91
C TRP A 67 6.08 -3.25 37.20
N PHE A 68 7.32 -3.71 36.95
CA PHE A 68 8.34 -2.93 36.25
C PHE A 68 7.98 -2.66 34.78
N ARG A 69 7.45 -3.65 34.05
CA ARG A 69 7.02 -3.47 32.64
C ARG A 69 5.85 -2.51 32.49
N THR A 70 4.97 -2.44 33.50
CA THR A 70 3.81 -1.53 33.52
C THR A 70 4.09 -0.17 34.17
N ARG A 71 5.36 0.22 34.35
CA ARG A 71 5.76 1.48 35.01
C ARG A 71 5.25 2.75 34.31
N HIS A 72 4.89 2.65 33.04
CA HIS A 72 4.37 3.74 32.21
C HIS A 72 2.84 3.92 32.32
N GLN A 73 2.14 3.02 33.02
CA GLN A 73 0.68 3.07 33.20
C GLN A 73 0.28 3.73 34.54
N THR A 74 -0.99 4.13 34.67
CA THR A 74 -1.56 4.70 35.89
C THR A 74 -1.49 3.71 37.06
N ARG A 75 -1.41 4.22 38.31
CA ARG A 75 -1.35 3.38 39.53
C ARG A 75 -2.45 2.32 39.64
N PRO A 76 -3.75 2.61 39.38
CA PRO A 76 -4.80 1.60 39.48
C PRO A 76 -4.67 0.51 38.39
N ALA A 77 -4.34 0.87 37.14
CA ALA A 77 -4.11 -0.10 36.07
C ALA A 77 -2.92 -1.01 36.37
N ARG A 78 -1.84 -0.44 36.91
CA ARG A 78 -0.65 -1.16 37.34
C ARG A 78 -0.96 -2.18 38.43
N LEU A 79 -1.70 -1.77 39.45
CA LEU A 79 -2.13 -2.64 40.55
C LEU A 79 -3.00 -3.79 40.04
N PHE A 80 -3.96 -3.49 39.15
CA PHE A 80 -4.82 -4.49 38.54
C PHE A 80 -4.01 -5.54 37.75
N HIS A 81 -3.12 -5.12 36.84
CA HIS A 81 -2.35 -6.07 36.04
C HIS A 81 -1.38 -6.91 36.87
N THR A 82 -0.77 -6.33 37.91
CA THR A 82 0.10 -7.06 38.84
C THR A 82 -0.70 -8.05 39.68
N ALA A 83 -1.86 -7.65 40.20
CA ALA A 83 -2.75 -8.54 40.96
C ALA A 83 -3.29 -9.68 40.08
N PHE A 84 -3.67 -9.39 38.84
CA PHE A 84 -4.12 -10.39 37.86
C PHE A 84 -3.01 -11.41 37.56
N THR A 85 -1.79 -10.95 37.33
CA THR A 85 -0.63 -11.81 37.04
C THR A 85 -0.26 -12.68 38.26
N ALA A 86 -0.28 -12.10 39.46
CA ALA A 86 -0.02 -12.82 40.69
C ALA A 86 -1.08 -13.90 40.95
N THR A 87 -2.36 -13.57 40.74
CA THR A 87 -3.49 -14.51 40.89
C THR A 87 -3.36 -15.68 39.91
N TRP A 88 -3.05 -15.40 38.64
CA TRP A 88 -2.86 -16.42 37.62
C TRP A 88 -1.71 -17.37 37.95
N THR A 89 -0.57 -16.80 38.32
CA THR A 89 0.64 -17.55 38.66
C THR A 89 0.39 -18.42 39.88
N THR A 90 -0.30 -17.88 40.89
CA THR A 90 -0.67 -18.61 42.12
C THR A 90 -1.60 -19.78 41.82
N ALA A 91 -2.66 -19.56 41.04
CA ALA A 91 -3.59 -20.62 40.66
C ALA A 91 -2.90 -21.74 39.87
N THR A 92 -1.96 -21.36 38.99
CA THR A 92 -1.16 -22.31 38.21
C THR A 92 -0.28 -23.16 39.13
N TYR A 93 0.52 -22.55 40.00
CA TYR A 93 1.39 -23.28 40.93
C TYR A 93 0.62 -24.13 41.95
N ALA A 94 -0.55 -23.67 42.40
CA ALA A 94 -1.43 -24.43 43.29
C ALA A 94 -1.93 -25.72 42.60
N TRP A 95 -2.35 -25.64 41.34
CA TRP A 95 -2.77 -26.81 40.57
C TRP A 95 -1.62 -27.82 40.39
N LEU A 96 -0.40 -27.36 40.16
CA LEU A 96 0.76 -28.25 40.01
C LEU A 96 1.21 -28.96 41.25
N THR A 97 1.17 -28.25 42.36
CA THR A 97 1.48 -28.84 43.65
C THR A 97 0.50 -29.97 43.95
N TRP A 98 -0.76 -29.83 43.49
CA TRP A 98 -1.77 -30.87 43.64
C TRP A 98 -1.62 -32.02 42.63
N THR A 99 -1.34 -31.75 41.35
CA THR A 99 -1.14 -32.82 40.35
C THR A 99 0.12 -33.63 40.57
N ALA A 100 1.16 -33.04 41.18
CA ALA A 100 2.36 -33.74 41.61
C ALA A 100 2.11 -34.72 42.78
N TYR A 101 0.97 -34.62 43.48
CA TYR A 101 0.66 -35.47 44.63
C TYR A 101 -0.39 -36.55 44.35
N ASP A 102 -1.43 -36.24 43.56
CA ASP A 102 -2.56 -37.15 43.33
C ASP A 102 -2.55 -37.73 41.90
N SER A 103 -3.06 -36.99 40.92
CA SER A 103 -2.90 -37.27 39.49
C SER A 103 -3.52 -36.15 38.65
N PRO A 104 -2.96 -35.79 37.48
CA PRO A 104 -3.60 -34.83 36.57
C PRO A 104 -4.88 -35.38 35.90
N TRP A 105 -5.11 -36.70 35.92
CA TRP A 105 -6.17 -37.38 35.15
C TRP A 105 -7.51 -37.55 35.90
N THR A 106 -7.69 -36.88 37.05
CA THR A 106 -8.94 -36.98 37.81
C THR A 106 -9.99 -35.98 37.32
N MET A 107 -11.27 -36.34 37.43
CA MET A 107 -12.38 -35.40 37.16
C MET A 107 -12.33 -34.16 38.08
N ALA A 108 -11.79 -34.33 39.30
CA ALA A 108 -11.56 -33.22 40.21
C ALA A 108 -10.58 -32.20 39.61
N SER A 109 -9.44 -32.66 39.07
CA SER A 109 -8.44 -31.81 38.40
C SER A 109 -9.04 -31.02 37.23
N GLY A 110 -9.84 -31.69 36.40
CA GLY A 110 -10.58 -31.05 35.29
C GLY A 110 -11.58 -30.00 35.78
N ALA A 111 -12.32 -30.28 36.85
CA ALA A 111 -13.29 -29.35 37.42
C ALA A 111 -12.64 -28.09 38.01
N THR A 112 -11.46 -28.22 38.64
CA THR A 112 -10.73 -27.07 39.21
C THR A 112 -10.21 -26.13 38.12
N ILE A 113 -9.70 -26.67 37.01
CA ILE A 113 -9.30 -25.87 35.84
C ILE A 113 -10.51 -25.15 35.25
N ALA A 114 -11.64 -25.85 35.08
CA ALA A 114 -12.85 -25.27 34.54
C ALA A 114 -13.39 -24.13 35.41
N LEU A 115 -13.42 -24.31 36.74
CA LEU A 115 -13.86 -23.29 37.69
C LEU A 115 -12.91 -22.09 37.75
N ALA A 116 -11.60 -22.31 37.74
CA ALA A 116 -10.61 -21.25 37.70
C ALA A 116 -10.71 -20.43 36.39
N THR A 117 -10.89 -21.11 35.26
CA THR A 117 -11.10 -20.46 33.96
C THR A 117 -12.38 -19.62 33.96
N ALA A 118 -13.48 -20.17 34.49
CA ALA A 118 -14.75 -19.46 34.59
C ALA A 118 -14.67 -18.23 35.52
N ALA A 119 -13.98 -18.34 36.65
CA ALA A 119 -13.83 -17.25 37.62
C ALA A 119 -12.94 -16.10 37.11
N ILE A 120 -11.98 -16.40 36.21
CA ILE A 120 -10.99 -15.42 35.74
C ILE A 120 -11.41 -14.75 34.40
N THR A 121 -12.31 -15.39 33.64
CA THR A 121 -12.88 -14.82 32.39
C THR A 121 -13.45 -13.40 32.55
N PRO A 122 -14.16 -13.05 33.64
CA PRO A 122 -14.60 -11.67 33.90
C PRO A 122 -13.45 -10.68 34.10
N GLY A 123 -12.33 -11.11 34.69
CA GLY A 123 -11.13 -10.27 34.86
C GLY A 123 -10.49 -9.90 33.53
N TYR A 124 -10.53 -10.79 32.54
CA TYR A 124 -10.11 -10.50 31.17
C TYR A 124 -11.04 -9.49 30.47
N ALA A 125 -12.34 -9.53 30.74
CA ALA A 125 -13.28 -8.52 30.24
C ALA A 125 -13.04 -7.13 30.86
N ILE A 126 -12.69 -7.06 32.15
CA ILE A 126 -12.34 -5.82 32.85
C ILE A 126 -10.98 -5.27 32.35
N ASP A 127 -9.99 -6.14 32.13
CA ASP A 127 -8.70 -5.77 31.53
C ASP A 127 -8.88 -5.16 30.13
N ARG A 128 -9.79 -5.71 29.34
CA ARG A 128 -10.18 -5.19 28.02
C ARG A 128 -10.86 -3.81 28.15
N TYR A 129 -11.76 -3.65 29.12
CA TYR A 129 -12.48 -2.39 29.37
C TYR A 129 -11.53 -1.24 29.77
N LEU A 130 -10.62 -1.48 30.73
CA LEU A 130 -9.66 -0.46 31.21
C LEU A 130 -8.64 -0.03 30.15
N ARG A 131 -8.50 -0.76 29.05
CA ARG A 131 -7.56 -0.45 27.94
C ARG A 131 -8.22 0.30 26.80
N ASN A 132 -9.52 0.10 26.58
CA ASN A 132 -10.32 1.01 25.76
C ASN A 132 -10.31 2.42 26.34
N GLU A 133 -10.26 2.55 27.68
CA GLU A 133 -10.06 3.85 28.34
C GLU A 133 -8.69 4.49 28.04
N ILE A 134 -7.64 3.74 27.67
CA ILE A 134 -6.33 4.32 27.34
C ILE A 134 -6.34 4.91 25.92
N ILE A 135 -6.98 4.23 24.96
CA ILE A 135 -7.15 4.73 23.59
C ILE A 135 -8.13 5.90 23.60
N ALA A 136 -9.26 5.76 24.31
CA ALA A 136 -10.20 6.84 24.53
C ALA A 136 -9.58 7.98 25.33
N ALA A 137 -8.64 7.73 26.26
CA ALA A 137 -7.89 8.77 26.96
C ALA A 137 -6.83 9.40 26.07
N GLN A 138 -6.17 8.69 25.15
CA GLN A 138 -5.29 9.30 24.14
C GLN A 138 -6.10 10.16 23.18
N TRP A 139 -7.25 9.67 22.69
CA TRP A 139 -8.21 10.43 21.90
C TRP A 139 -8.76 11.63 22.67
N ALA A 140 -9.06 11.47 23.96
CA ALA A 140 -9.55 12.55 24.82
C ALA A 140 -8.45 13.53 25.22
N GLU A 141 -7.20 13.10 25.38
CA GLU A 141 -6.08 13.97 25.74
C GLU A 141 -5.60 14.79 24.53
N GLU A 142 -5.63 14.21 23.32
CA GLU A 142 -5.48 14.93 22.05
C GLU A 142 -6.68 15.87 21.80
N ALA A 143 -7.90 15.41 22.07
CA ALA A 143 -9.12 16.23 21.94
C ALA A 143 -9.27 17.34 22.99
N LYS A 144 -8.69 17.18 24.18
CA LYS A 144 -8.67 18.21 25.25
C LYS A 144 -7.84 19.44 24.88
N GLN A 145 -7.04 19.38 23.81
CA GLN A 145 -6.32 20.54 23.30
C GLN A 145 -7.21 21.46 22.44
N ASP A 146 -8.39 20.99 22.01
CA ASP A 146 -9.34 21.79 21.22
C ASP A 146 -10.34 22.52 22.12
N GLN A 147 -10.61 23.79 21.77
CA GLN A 147 -11.60 24.61 22.45
C GLN A 147 -13.02 24.03 22.26
N PRO A 148 -13.93 24.18 23.25
CA PRO A 148 -15.32 23.77 23.10
C PRO A 148 -15.95 24.48 21.89
N VAL A 149 -16.61 23.70 21.03
CA VAL A 149 -17.18 24.20 19.78
C VAL A 149 -18.40 25.08 20.08
N ASP A 150 -18.37 26.31 19.58
CA ASP A 150 -19.46 27.28 19.73
C ASP A 150 -20.61 26.96 18.75
N GLY A 151 -21.53 26.09 19.18
CA GLY A 151 -22.71 25.70 18.39
C GLY A 151 -23.59 26.89 17.99
N ILE A 152 -23.80 27.86 18.88
CA ILE A 152 -24.59 29.07 18.61
C ILE A 152 -23.85 29.95 17.57
N GLY A 153 -22.53 30.04 17.67
CA GLY A 153 -21.70 30.71 16.67
C GLY A 153 -21.83 30.10 15.27
N TRP A 154 -21.90 28.78 15.17
CA TRP A 154 -22.13 28.05 13.91
C TRP A 154 -23.52 28.30 13.34
N GLU A 155 -24.58 28.23 14.14
CA GLU A 155 -25.95 28.54 13.69
C GLU A 155 -26.06 29.98 13.15
N ASN A 156 -25.49 30.94 13.87
CA ASN A 156 -25.43 32.34 13.44
C ASN A 156 -24.62 32.51 12.14
N LEU A 157 -23.56 31.74 11.95
CA LEU A 157 -22.76 31.75 10.73
C LEU A 157 -23.57 31.23 9.54
N PHE A 158 -24.28 30.11 9.69
CA PHE A 158 -25.14 29.57 8.66
C PHE A 158 -26.21 30.60 8.25
N GLU A 159 -26.87 31.23 9.22
CA GLU A 159 -27.88 32.24 8.95
C GLU A 159 -27.31 33.46 8.21
N LYS A 160 -26.13 33.95 8.61
CA LYS A 160 -25.43 35.06 7.92
C LYS A 160 -25.05 34.75 6.48
N VAL A 161 -24.77 33.48 6.17
CA VAL A 161 -24.46 33.02 4.80
C VAL A 161 -25.73 32.71 3.99
N GLY A 162 -26.90 32.75 4.64
CA GLY A 162 -28.20 32.49 4.00
C GLY A 162 -28.68 31.04 4.10
N ALA A 163 -27.98 30.18 4.82
CA ALA A 163 -28.42 28.83 5.16
C ALA A 163 -29.34 28.88 6.39
N ARG A 164 -30.64 29.13 6.16
CA ARG A 164 -31.64 29.24 7.23
C ARG A 164 -32.13 27.87 7.68
N GLY A 165 -32.46 27.74 8.97
CA GLY A 165 -33.00 26.50 9.52
C GLY A 165 -31.99 25.35 9.54
N VAL A 166 -30.70 25.67 9.69
CA VAL A 166 -29.63 24.71 10.00
C VAL A 166 -29.35 24.83 11.48
N LYS A 167 -29.67 23.80 12.26
CA LYS A 167 -29.45 23.76 13.70
C LYS A 167 -28.31 22.81 14.05
N VAL A 168 -27.58 23.13 15.11
CA VAL A 168 -26.50 22.30 15.65
C VAL A 168 -27.08 21.45 16.78
N HIS A 169 -27.00 20.13 16.63
CA HIS A 169 -27.53 19.19 17.62
C HIS A 169 -26.46 18.72 18.61
N ASP A 170 -25.37 18.14 18.08
CA ASP A 170 -24.25 17.63 18.88
C ASP A 170 -22.92 17.94 18.19
N THR A 171 -21.82 17.83 18.93
CA THR A 171 -20.47 18.00 18.38
C THR A 171 -19.51 16.98 18.98
N ARG A 172 -18.74 16.35 18.10
CA ARG A 172 -17.72 15.35 18.46
C ARG A 172 -16.35 15.77 17.96
N THR A 173 -15.34 15.64 18.80
CA THR A 173 -13.95 15.88 18.39
C THR A 173 -13.47 14.76 17.47
N THR A 174 -12.63 15.10 16.49
CA THR A 174 -12.02 14.20 15.52
C THR A 174 -10.51 14.46 15.43
N ARG A 175 -9.75 13.59 14.77
CA ARG A 175 -8.29 13.76 14.67
C ARG A 175 -7.86 15.00 13.85
N SER A 176 -8.74 15.50 12.98
CA SER A 176 -8.48 16.69 12.16
C SER A 176 -9.16 17.96 12.67
N GLY A 177 -9.93 17.88 13.75
CA GLY A 177 -10.73 18.99 14.29
C GLY A 177 -11.99 18.46 14.95
N TYR A 178 -13.16 18.71 14.39
CA TYR A 178 -14.42 18.25 14.97
C TYR A 178 -15.50 18.01 13.91
N ALA A 179 -16.54 17.26 14.27
CA ALA A 179 -17.72 17.03 13.45
C ALA A 179 -18.96 17.53 14.19
N ILE A 180 -19.82 18.24 13.47
CA ILE A 180 -21.04 18.84 13.98
C ILE A 180 -22.22 18.09 13.38
N ASP A 181 -23.09 17.54 14.23
CA ASP A 181 -24.33 16.93 13.78
C ASP A 181 -25.38 18.05 13.57
N LEU A 182 -25.94 18.11 12.37
CA LEU A 182 -26.81 19.17 11.88
C LEU A 182 -28.23 18.65 11.64
N GLU A 183 -29.21 19.43 12.07
CA GLU A 183 -30.61 19.28 11.68
C GLU A 183 -30.96 20.34 10.61
N LEU A 184 -31.46 19.89 9.46
CA LEU A 184 -31.81 20.68 8.31
C LEU A 184 -33.34 20.79 8.19
N THR A 185 -33.91 21.95 8.51
CA THR A 185 -35.36 22.17 8.42
C THR A 185 -35.78 22.91 7.15
N SER A 186 -34.96 23.86 6.69
CA SER A 186 -35.34 24.77 5.60
C SER A 186 -34.33 24.80 4.45
N THR A 187 -33.03 24.79 4.75
CA THR A 187 -31.98 24.67 3.73
C THR A 187 -31.68 23.21 3.43
N PRO A 188 -31.95 22.71 2.21
CA PRO A 188 -31.65 21.33 1.85
C PRO A 188 -30.15 21.06 1.81
N TYR A 189 -29.76 19.80 2.00
CA TYR A 189 -28.38 19.33 1.95
C TYR A 189 -27.58 19.87 0.75
N ALA A 190 -28.13 19.76 -0.46
CA ALA A 190 -27.45 20.20 -1.68
C ALA A 190 -27.18 21.71 -1.72
N GLN A 191 -28.08 22.51 -1.13
CA GLN A 191 -27.91 23.95 -1.03
C GLN A 191 -26.84 24.29 0.02
N LEU A 192 -26.86 23.62 1.18
CA LEU A 192 -25.83 23.81 2.21
C LEU A 192 -24.44 23.42 1.69
N LEU A 193 -24.34 22.31 0.96
CA LEU A 193 -23.12 21.86 0.30
C LEU A 193 -22.55 22.93 -0.66
N ALA A 194 -23.41 23.59 -1.43
CA ALA A 194 -23.00 24.67 -2.34
C ALA A 194 -22.52 25.94 -1.61
N LEU A 195 -22.94 26.14 -0.36
CA LEU A 195 -22.57 27.28 0.46
C LEU A 195 -21.26 27.08 1.24
N LEU A 196 -20.71 25.86 1.33
CA LEU A 196 -19.50 25.58 2.11
C LEU A 196 -18.32 26.54 1.84
N PRO A 197 -17.95 26.88 0.59
CA PRO A 197 -16.83 27.80 0.34
C PRO A 197 -17.06 29.20 0.93
N MET A 198 -18.32 29.65 0.97
CA MET A 198 -18.68 30.92 1.57
C MET A 198 -18.66 30.84 3.10
N ILE A 199 -19.10 29.71 3.67
CA ILE A 199 -19.04 29.43 5.11
C ILE A 199 -17.58 29.42 5.57
N GLU A 200 -16.69 28.73 4.87
CA GLU A 200 -15.24 28.73 5.13
C GLU A 200 -14.67 30.15 5.16
N THR A 201 -14.93 30.91 4.09
CA THR A 201 -14.44 32.29 3.95
C THR A 201 -14.96 33.20 5.07
N ARG A 202 -16.23 33.05 5.46
CA ARG A 202 -16.88 33.88 6.49
C ARG A 202 -16.48 33.49 7.91
N LYS A 203 -16.21 32.22 8.16
CA LYS A 203 -15.69 31.74 9.44
C LYS A 203 -14.30 32.33 9.71
N GLY A 204 -13.48 32.47 8.67
CA GLY A 204 -12.27 33.30 8.65
C GLY A 204 -11.01 32.67 9.25
N ASP A 205 -11.15 31.61 10.06
CA ASP A 205 -10.04 30.84 10.65
C ASP A 205 -9.90 29.43 10.04
N LEU A 206 -10.62 29.14 8.95
CA LEU A 206 -10.57 27.87 8.24
C LEU A 206 -9.83 28.01 6.90
N ARG A 207 -9.09 26.96 6.54
CA ARG A 207 -8.51 26.83 5.19
C ARG A 207 -9.60 26.54 4.15
N ALA A 208 -9.32 26.84 2.89
CA ALA A 208 -10.20 26.43 1.80
C ALA A 208 -10.29 24.90 1.72
N GLY A 209 -11.51 24.37 1.61
CA GLY A 209 -11.79 22.93 1.62
C GLY A 209 -11.54 22.27 2.98
N ALA A 210 -11.69 23.00 4.08
CA ALA A 210 -11.68 22.49 5.45
C ALA A 210 -13.02 21.87 5.86
N LEU A 211 -14.10 22.25 5.18
CA LEU A 211 -15.44 21.76 5.45
C LEU A 211 -15.81 20.60 4.54
N ASP A 212 -16.28 19.52 5.14
CA ASP A 212 -16.84 18.37 4.44
C ASP A 212 -18.23 18.06 5.03
N LEU A 213 -19.27 18.28 4.23
CA LEU A 213 -20.65 18.01 4.62
C LEU A 213 -21.03 16.61 4.12
N ARG A 214 -21.58 15.79 5.01
CA ARG A 214 -22.02 14.43 4.72
C ARG A 214 -23.47 14.21 5.12
N PRO A 215 -24.22 13.33 4.43
CA PRO A 215 -25.50 12.86 4.94
C PRO A 215 -25.28 12.14 6.28
N ALA A 216 -26.23 12.24 7.21
CA ALA A 216 -26.16 11.46 8.44
C ALA A 216 -26.36 9.96 8.16
N ASP A 217 -25.76 9.11 9.00
CA ASP A 217 -25.89 7.64 8.90
C ASP A 217 -27.34 7.14 9.07
N SER A 218 -28.22 7.96 9.65
CA SER A 218 -29.65 7.70 9.77
C SER A 218 -30.36 7.62 8.40
N GLY A 219 -29.76 8.20 7.36
CA GLY A 219 -30.35 8.31 6.02
C GLY A 219 -31.49 9.33 5.91
N LEU A 220 -31.77 10.11 6.96
CA LEU A 220 -32.79 11.15 6.93
C LEU A 220 -32.29 12.38 6.18
N ALA A 221 -33.09 12.90 5.25
CA ALA A 221 -32.75 14.10 4.49
C ALA A 221 -32.67 15.37 5.36
N SER A 222 -33.26 15.33 6.56
CA SER A 222 -33.22 16.39 7.56
C SER A 222 -31.97 16.33 8.44
N GLU A 223 -31.07 15.36 8.25
CA GLU A 223 -29.90 15.19 9.10
C GLU A 223 -28.62 15.16 8.25
N ALA A 224 -27.59 15.86 8.71
CA ALA A 224 -26.29 15.90 8.08
C ALA A 224 -25.18 16.01 9.13
N VAL A 225 -23.96 15.66 8.76
CA VAL A 225 -22.77 15.82 9.59
C VAL A 225 -21.81 16.76 8.86
N LEU A 226 -21.42 17.85 9.51
CA LEU A 226 -20.41 18.76 9.00
C LEU A 226 -19.08 18.48 9.69
N HIS A 227 -18.14 17.91 8.96
CA HIS A 227 -16.76 17.78 9.43
C HIS A 227 -16.01 19.09 9.20
N VAL A 228 -15.37 19.58 10.26
CA VAL A 228 -14.57 20.80 10.29
C VAL A 228 -13.13 20.43 10.57
N SER A 229 -12.31 20.48 9.52
CA SER A 229 -10.87 20.19 9.61
C SER A 229 -10.11 21.44 10.01
N THR A 230 -9.82 21.61 11.29
CA THR A 230 -8.96 22.68 11.82
C THR A 230 -7.47 22.36 11.65
N ARG A 231 -7.13 21.08 11.46
CA ARG A 231 -5.78 20.54 11.30
C ARG A 231 -5.61 19.91 9.92
N GLU A 232 -4.51 20.20 9.23
CA GLU A 232 -4.23 19.65 7.89
C GLU A 232 -3.55 18.27 7.98
N VAL A 233 -4.32 17.24 8.34
CA VAL A 233 -3.82 15.85 8.47
C VAL A 233 -3.20 15.33 7.16
N LEU A 234 -3.66 15.82 6.00
CA LEU A 234 -3.15 15.39 4.69
C LEU A 234 -1.70 15.83 4.42
N ALA A 235 -1.21 16.88 5.09
CA ALA A 235 0.17 17.34 4.98
C ALA A 235 1.12 16.58 5.93
N GLU A 236 0.60 15.89 6.94
CA GLU A 236 1.39 15.25 7.99
C GLU A 236 2.01 13.92 7.54
N ALA A 237 3.07 13.49 8.24
CA ALA A 237 3.56 12.12 8.15
C ALA A 237 2.92 11.30 9.27
N VAL A 238 2.00 10.40 8.91
CA VAL A 238 1.33 9.51 9.86
C VAL A 238 1.98 8.14 9.78
N ASN A 239 2.85 7.81 10.73
CA ASN A 239 3.57 6.53 10.70
C ASN A 239 2.61 5.34 10.83
N LEU A 240 2.95 4.24 10.15
CA LEU A 240 2.32 2.95 10.35
C LEU A 240 2.46 2.54 11.82
N PRO A 241 1.37 2.15 12.51
CA PRO A 241 1.46 1.71 13.89
C PRO A 241 2.44 0.53 14.05
N ALA A 242 3.22 0.54 15.13
CA ALA A 242 4.19 -0.52 15.44
C ALA A 242 3.55 -1.86 15.84
N ASP A 243 2.22 -1.94 15.84
CA ASP A 243 1.49 -3.11 16.26
C ASP A 243 1.66 -4.28 15.26
N ALA A 244 2.06 -5.43 15.79
CA ALA A 244 2.27 -6.66 15.05
C ALA A 244 1.21 -7.74 15.35
N HIS A 245 0.11 -7.40 16.06
CA HIS A 245 -0.89 -8.41 16.39
C HIS A 245 -1.48 -9.07 15.13
N PRO A 246 -1.78 -10.38 15.19
CA PRO A 246 -2.38 -11.09 14.07
C PRO A 246 -3.78 -10.55 13.74
N LEU A 247 -4.03 -10.35 12.46
CA LEU A 247 -5.26 -9.83 11.86
C LEU A 247 -6.00 -10.93 11.10
N THR A 248 -7.14 -10.58 10.51
CA THR A 248 -7.85 -11.41 9.52
C THR A 248 -8.25 -10.56 8.33
N ILE A 249 -8.09 -11.11 7.13
CA ILE A 249 -8.46 -10.47 5.87
C ILE A 249 -9.97 -10.26 5.74
N THR A 250 -10.77 -10.93 6.59
CA THR A 250 -12.23 -10.85 6.57
C THR A 250 -12.78 -9.60 7.24
N GLU A 251 -11.94 -8.82 7.93
CA GLU A 251 -12.28 -7.57 8.60
C GLU A 251 -11.65 -6.35 7.87
N PRO A 252 -12.20 -5.14 8.03
CA PRO A 252 -11.60 -3.92 7.48
C PRO A 252 -10.20 -3.65 8.06
N LEU A 253 -9.20 -3.47 7.21
CA LEU A 253 -7.82 -3.18 7.60
C LEU A 253 -7.53 -1.69 7.49
N THR A 254 -6.97 -1.08 8.55
CA THR A 254 -6.68 0.36 8.57
C THR A 254 -5.37 0.67 7.85
N LEU A 255 -5.40 1.63 6.92
CA LEU A 255 -4.27 2.01 6.06
C LEU A 255 -3.90 3.49 6.19
N GLY A 256 -4.60 4.25 7.02
CA GLY A 256 -4.38 5.68 7.14
C GLY A 256 -5.47 6.39 7.93
N VAL A 257 -5.62 7.68 7.64
CA VAL A 257 -6.62 8.56 8.24
C VAL A 257 -7.30 9.36 7.13
N LEU A 258 -8.62 9.50 7.18
CA LEU A 258 -9.40 10.35 6.30
C LEU A 258 -9.18 11.84 6.63
N GLU A 259 -9.54 12.75 5.73
CA GLU A 259 -9.48 14.19 6.00
C GLU A 259 -10.37 14.59 7.20
N SER A 260 -11.46 13.86 7.45
CA SER A 260 -12.30 13.96 8.65
C SER A 260 -11.60 13.55 9.95
N GLY A 261 -10.40 12.99 9.88
CA GLY A 261 -9.70 12.43 11.04
C GLY A 261 -10.13 11.01 11.42
N GLU A 262 -11.13 10.45 10.74
CA GLU A 262 -11.58 9.07 10.94
C GLU A 262 -10.56 8.06 10.36
N PRO A 263 -10.49 6.82 10.87
CA PRO A 263 -9.63 5.79 10.30
C PRO A 263 -10.00 5.48 8.84
N PHE A 264 -8.99 5.45 7.97
CA PHE A 264 -9.16 4.95 6.60
C PHE A 264 -9.03 3.42 6.60
N GLU A 265 -10.15 2.71 6.42
CA GLU A 265 -10.22 1.25 6.47
C GLU A 265 -10.66 0.66 5.12
N ILE A 266 -9.99 -0.42 4.70
CA ILE A 266 -10.36 -1.21 3.52
C ILE A 266 -10.53 -2.67 3.92
N LYS A 267 -11.70 -3.23 3.59
CA LYS A 267 -11.88 -4.68 3.60
C LYS A 267 -11.38 -5.25 2.28
N PHE A 268 -10.26 -5.97 2.30
CA PHE A 268 -9.65 -6.55 1.09
C PHE A 268 -10.37 -7.80 0.59
N ARG A 269 -11.07 -8.52 1.47
CA ARG A 269 -11.86 -9.68 1.06
C ARG A 269 -13.05 -9.24 0.21
N GLN A 270 -13.19 -9.83 -0.99
CA GLN A 270 -14.25 -9.53 -1.95
C GLN A 270 -14.18 -8.11 -2.52
N ASN A 271 -12.98 -7.54 -2.55
CA ASN A 271 -12.71 -6.16 -2.96
C ASN A 271 -11.45 -6.12 -3.82
N SER A 272 -11.62 -5.82 -5.10
CA SER A 272 -10.49 -5.53 -5.97
C SER A 272 -10.14 -4.05 -5.90
N VAL A 273 -8.87 -3.73 -5.65
CA VAL A 273 -8.39 -2.38 -5.39
C VAL A 273 -7.50 -1.90 -6.54
N PHE A 274 -7.74 -0.69 -7.01
CA PHE A 274 -6.87 -0.02 -7.97
C PHE A 274 -6.28 1.27 -7.38
N ILE A 275 -4.97 1.44 -7.54
CA ILE A 275 -4.19 2.57 -7.02
C ILE A 275 -3.51 3.26 -8.19
N ALA A 276 -3.80 4.54 -8.41
CA ALA A 276 -3.20 5.33 -9.48
C ALA A 276 -2.52 6.58 -8.94
N GLY A 277 -1.28 6.86 -9.36
CA GLY A 277 -0.59 8.09 -8.98
C GLY A 277 0.76 8.24 -9.65
N LYS A 278 1.20 9.48 -9.87
CA LYS A 278 2.52 9.75 -10.47
C LYS A 278 3.66 9.25 -9.57
N LYS A 279 4.87 9.10 -10.11
CA LYS A 279 6.08 8.84 -9.30
C LYS A 279 6.23 9.87 -8.17
N GLY A 280 6.51 9.38 -6.96
CA GLY A 280 6.62 10.20 -5.76
C GLY A 280 5.27 10.62 -5.16
N SER A 281 4.12 10.10 -5.62
CA SER A 281 2.82 10.36 -4.97
C SER A 281 2.64 9.64 -3.62
N GLY A 282 3.52 8.70 -3.28
CA GLY A 282 3.40 7.81 -2.12
C GLY A 282 2.77 6.45 -2.41
N LYS A 283 2.51 6.11 -3.69
CA LYS A 283 1.96 4.81 -4.13
C LYS A 283 2.75 3.61 -3.58
N SER A 284 4.08 3.62 -3.74
CA SER A 284 4.96 2.52 -3.30
C SER A 284 4.95 2.37 -1.77
N VAL A 285 5.03 3.48 -1.03
CA VAL A 285 4.86 3.48 0.44
C VAL A 285 3.51 2.90 0.85
N LEU A 286 2.42 3.29 0.17
CA LEU A 286 1.09 2.75 0.44
C LEU A 286 1.04 1.23 0.15
N LEU A 287 1.67 0.75 -0.91
CA LEU A 287 1.80 -0.68 -1.18
C LEU A 287 2.56 -1.41 -0.07
N HIS A 288 3.67 -0.85 0.43
CA HIS A 288 4.37 -1.43 1.58
C HIS A 288 3.47 -1.45 2.82
N CYS A 289 2.67 -0.41 3.07
CA CYS A 289 1.68 -0.42 4.15
C CYS A 289 0.62 -1.51 3.95
N ILE A 290 0.11 -1.71 2.73
CA ILE A 290 -0.84 -2.78 2.41
C ILE A 290 -0.23 -4.16 2.66
N ILE A 291 0.97 -4.43 2.12
CA ILE A 291 1.69 -5.69 2.36
C ILE A 291 1.93 -5.88 3.85
N SER A 292 2.35 -4.83 4.55
CA SER A 292 2.59 -4.84 6.00
C SER A 292 1.34 -5.23 6.80
N VAL A 293 0.15 -4.73 6.44
CA VAL A 293 -1.08 -5.07 7.16
C VAL A 293 -1.63 -6.44 6.74
N ILE A 294 -1.52 -6.83 5.46
CA ILE A 294 -1.97 -8.15 4.99
C ILE A 294 -1.08 -9.27 5.53
N THR A 295 0.24 -9.07 5.65
CA THR A 295 1.17 -10.06 6.24
C THR A 295 0.90 -10.36 7.71
N ARG A 296 0.12 -9.53 8.40
CA ARG A 296 -0.39 -9.82 9.75
C ARG A 296 -1.60 -10.74 9.73
N CYS A 297 -2.25 -10.95 8.59
CA CYS A 297 -3.47 -11.75 8.50
C CYS A 297 -3.15 -13.25 8.55
N THR A 298 -3.75 -13.98 9.49
CA THR A 298 -3.54 -15.44 9.65
C THR A 298 -4.23 -16.27 8.56
N ASP A 299 -4.96 -15.63 7.67
CA ASP A 299 -5.86 -16.24 6.68
C ASP A 299 -5.67 -15.61 5.28
N ALA A 300 -4.48 -15.07 4.99
CA ALA A 300 -4.13 -14.53 3.67
C ALA A 300 -2.72 -14.91 3.22
N VAL A 301 -2.58 -15.14 1.91
CA VAL A 301 -1.32 -15.38 1.20
C VAL A 301 -1.17 -14.31 0.14
N ILE A 302 0.03 -13.75 0.00
CA ILE A 302 0.33 -12.72 -1.01
C ILE A 302 1.13 -13.34 -2.15
N TRP A 303 0.65 -13.17 -3.37
CA TRP A 303 1.44 -13.29 -4.59
C TRP A 303 1.64 -11.90 -5.19
N MET A 304 2.81 -11.65 -5.76
CA MET A 304 3.19 -10.33 -6.24
C MET A 304 3.74 -10.37 -7.66
N ILE A 305 3.30 -9.43 -8.48
CA ILE A 305 3.92 -9.11 -9.77
C ILE A 305 4.62 -7.76 -9.58
N ASP A 306 5.94 -7.75 -9.73
CA ASP A 306 6.79 -6.57 -9.56
C ASP A 306 7.68 -6.40 -10.78
N MET A 307 7.13 -5.75 -11.80
CA MET A 307 7.82 -5.51 -13.07
C MET A 307 8.87 -4.39 -12.97
N ALA A 308 9.01 -3.75 -11.81
CA ALA A 308 10.07 -2.78 -11.52
C ALA A 308 11.32 -3.49 -10.95
N GLU A 309 11.75 -4.57 -11.62
CA GLU A 309 12.92 -5.38 -11.25
C GLU A 309 12.86 -5.93 -9.82
N GLY A 310 11.65 -6.18 -9.29
CA GLY A 310 11.49 -6.69 -7.92
C GLY A 310 11.85 -5.68 -6.84
N ASN A 311 11.90 -4.37 -7.14
CA ASN A 311 12.36 -3.36 -6.17
C ASN A 311 11.51 -3.31 -4.89
N THR A 312 10.21 -3.54 -5.00
CA THR A 312 9.30 -3.60 -3.85
C THR A 312 9.43 -4.98 -3.18
N ALA A 313 9.44 -6.05 -3.96
CA ALA A 313 9.47 -7.43 -3.44
C ALA A 313 10.78 -7.80 -2.72
N LYS A 314 11.95 -7.33 -3.21
CA LYS A 314 13.26 -7.72 -2.69
C LYS A 314 13.43 -7.45 -1.20
N ARG A 315 12.90 -6.32 -0.70
CA ARG A 315 12.98 -5.95 0.74
C ARG A 315 12.21 -6.93 1.62
N TRP A 316 11.04 -7.37 1.17
CA TRP A 316 10.24 -8.35 1.88
C TRP A 316 10.87 -9.75 1.86
N LEU A 317 11.62 -10.08 0.81
CA LEU A 317 12.26 -11.39 0.65
C LEU A 317 13.68 -11.46 1.22
N ARG A 318 14.35 -10.33 1.41
CA ARG A 318 15.74 -10.24 1.90
C ARG A 318 15.97 -11.07 3.17
N PRO A 319 15.13 -11.00 4.22
CA PRO A 319 15.39 -11.78 5.44
C PRO A 319 15.38 -13.30 5.22
N TRP A 320 14.56 -13.79 4.29
CA TRP A 320 14.54 -15.20 3.92
C TRP A 320 15.76 -15.57 3.06
N ALA A 321 16.03 -14.77 2.02
CA ALA A 321 17.13 -15.03 1.08
C ALA A 321 18.52 -15.00 1.76
N GLU A 322 18.71 -14.08 2.70
CA GLU A 322 19.95 -13.95 3.48
C GLU A 322 19.96 -14.80 4.76
N GLN A 323 18.95 -15.65 4.97
CA GLN A 323 18.89 -16.59 6.09
C GLN A 323 18.97 -15.91 7.47
N TRP A 324 18.26 -14.79 7.64
CA TRP A 324 18.18 -14.08 8.91
C TRP A 324 17.48 -14.93 9.98
N LYS A 325 17.67 -14.54 11.24
CA LYS A 325 17.00 -15.13 12.40
C LYS A 325 16.03 -14.15 13.02
N ASP A 326 14.93 -14.66 13.54
CA ASP A 326 13.99 -13.87 14.32
C ASP A 326 14.50 -13.55 15.74
N GLN A 327 13.70 -12.79 16.49
CA GLN A 327 13.98 -12.42 17.88
C GLN A 327 14.15 -13.61 18.85
N HIS A 328 13.72 -14.81 18.44
CA HIS A 328 13.85 -16.06 19.20
C HIS A 328 14.99 -16.95 18.67
N GLY A 329 15.77 -16.47 17.70
CA GLY A 329 16.87 -17.20 17.08
C GLY A 329 16.44 -18.25 16.05
N ARG A 330 15.16 -18.30 15.66
CA ARG A 330 14.64 -19.21 14.64
C ARG A 330 15.03 -18.67 13.26
N LEU A 331 15.51 -19.56 12.41
CA LEU A 331 15.80 -19.24 11.01
C LEU A 331 14.49 -18.89 10.29
N ILE A 332 14.52 -17.84 9.47
CA ILE A 332 13.43 -17.52 8.56
C ILE A 332 13.50 -18.52 7.39
N ASP A 333 12.73 -19.59 7.50
CA ASP A 333 12.78 -20.74 6.58
C ASP A 333 11.88 -20.61 5.36
N ARG A 334 11.03 -19.57 5.33
CA ARG A 334 10.08 -19.33 4.25
C ARG A 334 9.97 -17.84 3.90
N PRO A 335 9.66 -17.51 2.65
CA PRO A 335 9.46 -16.13 2.22
C PRO A 335 8.09 -15.59 2.67
N ILE A 336 8.03 -14.31 3.01
CA ILE A 336 6.78 -13.63 3.43
C ILE A 336 5.81 -13.41 2.24
N LEU A 337 6.37 -13.20 1.04
CA LEU A 337 5.62 -13.21 -0.22
C LEU A 337 5.74 -14.62 -0.80
N ASP A 338 4.63 -15.27 -1.11
CA ASP A 338 4.64 -16.71 -1.45
C ASP A 338 5.03 -17.00 -2.90
N TRP A 339 4.80 -16.06 -3.79
CA TRP A 339 5.21 -16.13 -5.19
C TRP A 339 5.46 -14.71 -5.69
N VAL A 340 6.61 -14.45 -6.29
CA VAL A 340 6.94 -13.17 -6.91
C VAL A 340 7.30 -13.37 -8.37
N ALA A 341 6.70 -12.57 -9.25
CA ALA A 341 7.00 -12.50 -10.66
C ALA A 341 7.66 -11.15 -11.01
N THR A 342 8.85 -11.20 -11.61
CA THR A 342 9.60 -10.02 -12.09
C THR A 342 9.81 -10.01 -13.61
N SER A 343 9.34 -11.05 -14.31
CA SER A 343 9.35 -11.15 -15.77
C SER A 343 7.94 -11.32 -16.33
N VAL A 344 7.78 -11.04 -17.62
CA VAL A 344 6.48 -11.17 -18.31
C VAL A 344 6.00 -12.61 -18.30
N GLU A 345 6.89 -13.56 -18.57
CA GLU A 345 6.59 -14.99 -18.62
C GLU A 345 6.10 -15.50 -17.27
N GLU A 346 6.82 -15.14 -16.21
CA GLU A 346 6.50 -15.50 -14.83
C GLU A 346 5.19 -14.85 -14.38
N ALA A 347 4.93 -13.60 -14.78
CA ALA A 347 3.70 -12.89 -14.47
C ALA A 347 2.47 -13.53 -15.14
N VAL A 348 2.60 -14.00 -16.39
CA VAL A 348 1.55 -14.76 -17.08
C VAL A 348 1.29 -16.10 -16.37
N GLN A 349 2.35 -16.80 -15.94
CA GLN A 349 2.20 -18.04 -15.16
C GLN A 349 1.48 -17.80 -13.84
N LEU A 350 1.89 -16.77 -13.08
CA LEU A 350 1.29 -16.41 -11.80
C LEU A 350 -0.19 -16.02 -11.95
N LEU A 351 -0.53 -15.23 -12.98
CA LEU A 351 -1.92 -14.87 -13.26
C LEU A 351 -2.75 -16.11 -13.64
N GLY A 352 -2.24 -16.96 -14.53
CA GLY A 352 -2.91 -18.21 -14.92
C GLY A 352 -3.11 -19.14 -13.72
N ALA A 353 -2.11 -19.26 -12.85
CA ALA A 353 -2.20 -20.00 -11.60
C ALA A 353 -3.28 -19.43 -10.66
N SER A 354 -3.37 -18.11 -10.54
CA SER A 354 -4.37 -17.47 -9.67
C SER A 354 -5.80 -17.74 -10.14
N VAL A 355 -6.01 -17.79 -11.45
CA VAL A 355 -7.28 -18.15 -12.08
C VAL A 355 -7.58 -19.64 -11.89
N ALA A 356 -6.58 -20.51 -12.05
CA ALA A 356 -6.76 -21.94 -11.81
C ALA A 356 -7.14 -22.24 -10.36
N VAL A 357 -6.51 -21.55 -9.40
CA VAL A 357 -6.90 -21.57 -7.97
C VAL A 357 -8.35 -21.15 -7.81
N ALA A 358 -8.76 -20.04 -8.44
CA ALA A 358 -10.14 -19.56 -8.34
C ALA A 358 -11.15 -20.56 -8.93
N ASP A 359 -10.89 -21.11 -10.12
CA ASP A 359 -11.76 -22.09 -10.78
C ASP A 359 -11.81 -23.43 -10.04
N GLY A 360 -10.68 -23.90 -9.50
CA GLY A 360 -10.62 -25.10 -8.67
C GLY A 360 -11.41 -24.96 -7.38
N ARG A 361 -11.25 -23.83 -6.68
CA ARG A 361 -12.07 -23.49 -5.51
C ARG A 361 -13.56 -23.39 -5.84
N ALA A 362 -13.91 -22.78 -6.98
CA ALA A 362 -15.29 -22.67 -7.45
C ALA A 362 -15.92 -24.03 -7.80
N ARG A 363 -15.15 -24.99 -8.30
CA ARG A 363 -15.62 -26.38 -8.54
C ARG A 363 -15.83 -27.16 -7.24
N ARG A 364 -14.98 -26.90 -6.24
CA ARG A 364 -15.00 -27.60 -4.95
C ARG A 364 -16.03 -27.03 -3.96
N MET A 365 -16.47 -25.79 -4.14
CA MET A 365 -17.43 -25.16 -3.24
C MET A 365 -18.86 -25.68 -3.48
N PRO A 366 -19.60 -26.10 -2.45
CA PRO A 366 -20.99 -26.55 -2.60
C PRO A 366 -21.98 -25.39 -2.86
N GLY A 367 -21.51 -24.14 -2.80
CA GLY A 367 -22.28 -22.92 -3.00
C GLY A 367 -21.73 -21.76 -2.17
N GLY A 368 -22.26 -20.54 -2.36
CA GLY A 368 -21.92 -19.38 -1.54
C GLY A 368 -20.59 -18.69 -1.88
N LYS A 369 -19.80 -18.36 -0.85
CA LYS A 369 -18.53 -17.62 -0.91
C LYS A 369 -17.55 -18.26 0.07
N ILE A 370 -16.28 -18.42 -0.32
CA ILE A 370 -15.25 -18.90 0.59
C ILE A 370 -14.99 -17.84 1.66
N ARG A 371 -15.08 -18.25 2.93
CA ARG A 371 -14.62 -17.51 4.10
C ARG A 371 -13.18 -17.97 4.41
N PRO A 372 -12.17 -17.11 4.25
CA PRO A 372 -10.79 -17.44 4.54
C PRO A 372 -10.58 -17.94 5.96
N THR A 373 -9.65 -18.88 6.09
CA THR A 373 -9.10 -19.40 7.35
C THR A 373 -7.62 -19.71 7.11
N ALA A 374 -6.86 -20.10 8.14
CA ALA A 374 -5.48 -20.54 7.96
C ALA A 374 -5.36 -21.77 7.02
N ASP A 375 -6.34 -22.68 7.04
CA ASP A 375 -6.35 -23.90 6.21
C ASP A 375 -6.84 -23.65 4.77
N THR A 376 -7.52 -22.54 4.53
CA THR A 376 -7.98 -22.12 3.20
C THR A 376 -7.86 -20.60 3.13
N PRO A 377 -6.64 -20.06 2.97
CA PRO A 377 -6.42 -18.63 3.04
C PRO A 377 -6.91 -17.92 1.78
N ALA A 378 -7.21 -16.64 1.92
CA ALA A 378 -7.38 -15.76 0.77
C ALA A 378 -6.07 -15.66 0.00
N LEU A 379 -6.15 -15.69 -1.33
CA LEU A 379 -5.04 -15.37 -2.19
C LEU A 379 -5.18 -13.90 -2.62
N ILE A 380 -4.23 -13.06 -2.21
CA ILE A 380 -4.18 -11.65 -2.62
C ILE A 380 -3.09 -11.50 -3.67
N VAL A 381 -3.49 -11.14 -4.88
CA VAL A 381 -2.54 -10.91 -5.99
C VAL A 381 -2.30 -9.41 -6.10
N ILE A 382 -1.09 -8.98 -5.74
CA ILE A 382 -0.64 -7.60 -5.81
C ILE A 382 0.15 -7.38 -7.10
N THR A 383 -0.05 -6.27 -7.78
CA THR A 383 0.67 -5.93 -9.00
C THR A 383 1.19 -4.50 -8.93
N ASP A 384 2.52 -4.33 -8.95
CA ASP A 384 3.17 -3.01 -9.05
C ASP A 384 3.74 -2.79 -10.46
N GLU A 385 3.59 -1.57 -10.94
CA GLU A 385 4.16 -1.04 -12.17
C GLU A 385 3.94 -1.91 -13.42
N ASN A 386 2.68 -2.07 -13.84
CA ASN A 386 2.34 -3.08 -14.84
C ASN A 386 1.92 -2.60 -16.26
N PRO A 387 2.30 -1.40 -16.75
CA PRO A 387 1.78 -0.92 -18.03
C PRO A 387 2.27 -1.77 -19.21
N GLU A 388 3.47 -2.34 -19.15
CA GLU A 388 3.97 -3.22 -20.20
C GLU A 388 3.14 -4.50 -20.32
N LEU A 389 2.91 -5.19 -19.19
CA LEU A 389 2.10 -6.41 -19.17
C LEU A 389 0.65 -6.12 -19.63
N MET A 390 0.05 -5.04 -19.12
CA MET A 390 -1.35 -4.72 -19.36
C MET A 390 -1.63 -4.08 -20.73
N SER A 391 -0.61 -3.59 -21.45
CA SER A 391 -0.78 -3.02 -22.79
C SER A 391 -0.32 -3.94 -23.92
N ARG A 392 0.60 -4.87 -23.66
CA ARG A 392 1.28 -5.65 -24.73
C ARG A 392 1.11 -7.15 -24.64
N VAL A 393 0.57 -7.68 -23.53
CA VAL A 393 0.53 -9.13 -23.29
C VAL A 393 -0.93 -9.60 -23.18
N PRO A 394 -1.57 -9.99 -24.30
CA PRO A 394 -2.99 -10.37 -24.31
C PRO A 394 -3.35 -11.48 -23.31
N ALA A 395 -2.47 -12.47 -23.12
CA ALA A 395 -2.68 -13.55 -22.16
C ALA A 395 -2.82 -13.02 -20.72
N ALA A 396 -1.96 -12.09 -20.31
CA ALA A 396 -2.02 -11.50 -18.97
C ALA A 396 -3.31 -10.69 -18.76
N ILE A 397 -3.73 -9.92 -19.77
CA ILE A 397 -4.99 -9.16 -19.72
C ILE A 397 -6.18 -10.12 -19.58
N GLN A 398 -6.22 -11.18 -20.38
CA GLN A 398 -7.29 -12.18 -20.35
C GLN A 398 -7.39 -12.87 -18.99
N GLU A 399 -6.27 -13.33 -18.44
CA GLU A 399 -6.24 -13.97 -17.12
C GLU A 399 -6.59 -12.98 -16.01
N LYS A 400 -6.12 -11.73 -16.09
CA LYS A 400 -6.47 -10.69 -15.10
C LYS A 400 -7.97 -10.40 -15.10
N VAL A 401 -8.58 -10.16 -16.27
CA VAL A 401 -10.03 -9.93 -16.40
C VAL A 401 -10.81 -11.11 -15.82
N ARG A 402 -10.42 -12.34 -16.18
CA ARG A 402 -11.06 -13.55 -15.68
C ARG A 402 -10.90 -13.68 -14.16
N GLY A 403 -9.70 -13.41 -13.67
CA GLY A 403 -9.34 -13.41 -12.25
C GLY A 403 -10.21 -12.48 -11.44
N ILE A 404 -10.27 -11.19 -11.80
CA ILE A 404 -11.07 -10.19 -11.07
C ILE A 404 -12.55 -10.59 -11.08
N LYS A 405 -13.09 -11.04 -12.22
CA LYS A 405 -14.51 -11.43 -12.34
C LYS A 405 -14.88 -12.67 -11.52
N LYS A 406 -14.01 -13.68 -11.48
CA LYS A 406 -14.32 -14.98 -10.84
C LYS A 406 -13.79 -15.11 -9.42
N GLY A 407 -12.70 -14.43 -9.09
CA GLY A 407 -11.95 -14.59 -7.86
C GLY A 407 -12.72 -14.20 -6.61
N ARG A 408 -13.64 -13.23 -6.72
CA ARG A 408 -14.41 -12.67 -5.60
C ARG A 408 -15.07 -13.75 -4.73
N LYS A 409 -15.73 -14.76 -5.31
CA LYS A 409 -16.36 -15.85 -4.51
C LYS A 409 -15.34 -16.88 -4.01
N ALA A 410 -14.26 -17.08 -4.75
CA ALA A 410 -13.21 -18.05 -4.49
C ALA A 410 -12.11 -17.57 -3.52
N ALA A 411 -12.26 -16.37 -2.94
CA ALA A 411 -11.23 -15.76 -2.09
C ALA A 411 -9.89 -15.58 -2.82
N VAL A 412 -9.97 -15.13 -4.06
CA VAL A 412 -8.84 -14.62 -4.84
C VAL A 412 -9.17 -13.17 -5.18
N ASP A 413 -8.46 -12.23 -4.58
CA ASP A 413 -8.73 -10.79 -4.68
C ASP A 413 -7.47 -10.07 -5.22
N TYR A 414 -7.64 -8.95 -5.93
CA TYR A 414 -6.55 -8.30 -6.70
C TYR A 414 -6.31 -6.85 -6.26
N ILE A 415 -5.04 -6.44 -6.18
CA ILE A 415 -4.62 -5.08 -5.85
C ILE A 415 -3.62 -4.59 -6.89
N ASP A 416 -3.99 -3.58 -7.66
CA ASP A 416 -3.20 -3.09 -8.78
C ASP A 416 -2.74 -1.66 -8.56
N ALA A 417 -1.47 -1.40 -8.84
CA ALA A 417 -0.85 -0.09 -8.69
C ALA A 417 -0.22 0.37 -10.00
N ALA A 418 -0.75 1.44 -10.58
CA ALA A 418 -0.30 1.99 -11.85
C ALA A 418 0.14 3.45 -11.74
N GLN A 419 1.09 3.88 -12.59
CA GLN A 419 1.51 5.28 -12.64
C GLN A 419 0.47 6.23 -13.23
N ARG A 420 -0.45 5.71 -14.05
CA ARG A 420 -1.59 6.46 -14.60
C ARG A 420 -2.81 5.56 -14.69
N GLY A 421 -4.01 6.14 -14.55
CA GLY A 421 -5.29 5.42 -14.68
C GLY A 421 -5.74 5.14 -16.12
N THR A 422 -4.90 5.41 -17.13
CA THR A 422 -5.28 5.25 -18.54
C THR A 422 -5.46 3.79 -18.93
N GLY A 423 -6.37 3.50 -19.88
CA GLY A 423 -6.65 2.14 -20.36
C GLY A 423 -5.41 1.24 -20.61
N PRO A 424 -4.33 1.71 -21.26
CA PRO A 424 -3.13 0.90 -21.46
C PRO A 424 -2.43 0.43 -20.17
N ASN A 425 -2.58 1.19 -19.07
CA ASN A 425 -1.96 0.87 -17.79
C ASN A 425 -2.84 -0.02 -16.90
N THR A 426 -4.12 -0.10 -17.23
CA THR A 426 -5.14 -0.77 -16.41
C THR A 426 -5.69 -2.02 -17.07
N GLY A 427 -5.34 -2.29 -18.34
CA GLY A 427 -5.92 -3.36 -19.14
C GLY A 427 -7.24 -2.99 -19.81
N GLY A 428 -7.60 -1.70 -19.82
CA GLY A 428 -8.78 -1.15 -20.48
C GLY A 428 -9.94 -0.78 -19.55
N GLY A 429 -10.97 -0.16 -20.12
CA GLY A 429 -12.16 0.26 -19.37
C GLY A 429 -12.95 -0.89 -18.76
N GLU A 430 -12.90 -2.08 -19.39
CA GLU A 430 -13.52 -3.28 -18.86
C GLU A 430 -12.86 -3.70 -17.53
N VAL A 431 -11.53 -3.77 -17.45
CA VAL A 431 -10.83 -4.09 -16.19
C VAL A 431 -11.14 -3.03 -15.13
N MET A 432 -11.09 -1.75 -15.51
CA MET A 432 -11.38 -0.65 -14.61
C MET A 432 -12.78 -0.72 -13.98
N SER A 433 -13.78 -1.15 -14.75
CA SER A 433 -15.15 -1.31 -14.26
C SER A 433 -15.32 -2.42 -13.22
N GLN A 434 -14.32 -3.31 -13.08
CA GLN A 434 -14.38 -4.43 -12.14
C GLN A 434 -13.69 -4.14 -10.80
N TYR A 435 -13.04 -2.98 -10.63
CA TYR A 435 -12.49 -2.58 -9.34
C TYR A 435 -13.59 -2.02 -8.43
N ASP A 436 -13.68 -2.57 -7.22
CA ASP A 436 -14.66 -2.14 -6.22
C ASP A 436 -14.16 -0.88 -5.47
N THR A 437 -12.83 -0.72 -5.34
CA THR A 437 -12.19 0.43 -4.68
C THR A 437 -11.13 1.05 -5.58
N VAL A 438 -11.16 2.37 -5.72
CA VAL A 438 -10.17 3.15 -6.47
C VAL A 438 -9.52 4.20 -5.56
N ILE A 439 -8.18 4.20 -5.52
CA ILE A 439 -7.36 5.16 -4.78
C ILE A 439 -6.56 6.01 -5.77
N GLY A 440 -6.77 7.32 -5.75
CA GLY A 440 -6.10 8.28 -6.63
C GLY A 440 -5.12 9.15 -5.87
N GLY A 441 -3.83 8.98 -6.13
CA GLY A 441 -2.75 9.83 -5.65
C GLY A 441 -2.51 11.04 -6.54
N ARG A 442 -1.47 11.81 -6.20
CA ARG A 442 -1.16 13.07 -6.87
C ARG A 442 -0.78 12.89 -8.35
N PHE A 443 -1.31 13.75 -9.22
CA PHE A 443 -0.92 13.89 -10.63
C PHE A 443 -0.41 15.31 -10.93
N PRO A 444 0.41 15.53 -11.97
CA PRO A 444 0.89 16.87 -12.28
C PRO A 444 -0.19 17.74 -12.94
N LYS A 445 -1.12 17.14 -13.67
CA LYS A 445 -2.19 17.82 -14.40
C LYS A 445 -3.54 17.36 -13.86
N ARG A 446 -4.46 18.31 -13.72
CA ARG A 446 -5.85 18.02 -13.36
C ARG A 446 -6.45 16.92 -14.26
N ALA A 447 -6.28 17.06 -15.58
CA ALA A 447 -6.81 16.15 -16.60
C ALA A 447 -6.52 14.65 -16.43
N GLU A 448 -5.50 14.26 -15.67
CA GLU A 448 -5.26 12.84 -15.36
C GLU A 448 -6.36 12.25 -14.45
N GLY A 449 -7.04 13.08 -13.65
CA GLY A 449 -8.12 12.67 -12.77
C GLY A 449 -9.31 12.04 -13.48
N GLN A 450 -9.55 12.38 -14.76
CA GLN A 450 -10.64 11.79 -15.55
C GLN A 450 -10.44 10.29 -15.80
N PHE A 451 -9.20 9.80 -15.72
CA PHE A 451 -8.89 8.38 -15.91
C PHE A 451 -8.96 7.58 -14.61
N VAL A 452 -9.00 8.26 -13.47
CA VAL A 452 -9.08 7.62 -12.14
C VAL A 452 -10.50 7.70 -11.59
N PHE A 453 -11.13 8.88 -11.68
CA PHE A 453 -12.48 9.16 -11.21
C PHE A 453 -13.31 9.84 -12.31
N PRO A 454 -13.68 9.12 -13.39
CA PRO A 454 -14.35 9.72 -14.55
C PRO A 454 -15.61 10.49 -14.19
N ASP A 455 -16.46 9.92 -13.33
CA ASP A 455 -17.74 10.51 -12.93
C ASP A 455 -17.59 11.69 -11.95
N TYR A 456 -16.40 11.85 -11.35
CA TYR A 456 -16.14 12.85 -10.31
C TYR A 456 -15.03 13.85 -10.70
N TYR A 457 -14.56 13.81 -11.95
CA TYR A 457 -13.44 14.63 -12.43
C TYR A 457 -13.67 16.16 -12.31
N GLN A 458 -14.92 16.60 -12.34
CA GLN A 458 -15.25 18.01 -12.12
C GLN A 458 -15.12 18.43 -10.64
N ARG A 459 -15.29 17.48 -9.71
CA ARG A 459 -15.26 17.71 -8.26
C ARG A 459 -13.88 17.43 -7.65
N VAL A 460 -13.13 16.50 -8.23
CA VAL A 460 -11.83 16.04 -7.72
C VAL A 460 -10.69 16.63 -8.53
N ASP A 461 -9.69 17.20 -7.84
CA ASP A 461 -8.46 17.68 -8.45
C ASP A 461 -7.24 17.01 -7.83
N LEU A 462 -6.78 15.92 -8.46
CA LEU A 462 -5.60 15.16 -8.04
C LEU A 462 -4.31 15.96 -8.10
N SER A 463 -4.27 17.09 -8.83
CA SER A 463 -3.08 17.93 -8.89
C SER A 463 -2.85 18.79 -7.65
N LYS A 464 -3.91 18.98 -6.86
CA LYS A 464 -3.93 19.78 -5.64
C LYS A 464 -3.75 18.97 -4.35
N LEU A 465 -3.56 17.65 -4.44
CA LEU A 465 -3.29 16.83 -3.25
C LEU A 465 -2.00 17.31 -2.54
N PRO A 466 -2.04 17.51 -1.21
CA PRO A 466 -0.92 18.03 -0.46
C PRO A 466 0.13 16.92 -0.22
N GLY A 467 1.37 17.18 -0.61
CA GLY A 467 2.51 16.30 -0.33
C GLY A 467 2.39 14.85 -0.83
N ASN A 468 3.28 14.00 -0.31
CA ASN A 468 3.31 12.57 -0.61
C ASN A 468 2.41 11.81 0.36
N GLY A 469 1.77 10.74 -0.09
CA GLY A 469 0.90 9.91 0.74
C GLY A 469 -0.49 10.51 1.00
N ALA A 470 -0.85 11.61 0.33
CA ALA A 470 -2.22 12.09 0.25
C ALA A 470 -2.91 11.51 -0.99
N PHE A 471 -4.14 11.02 -0.82
CA PHE A 471 -4.92 10.37 -1.85
C PHE A 471 -6.38 10.79 -1.79
N TYR A 472 -7.13 10.47 -2.83
CA TYR A 472 -8.57 10.28 -2.76
C TYR A 472 -8.90 8.79 -2.77
N VAL A 473 -9.96 8.38 -2.08
CA VAL A 473 -10.53 7.03 -2.19
C VAL A 473 -11.99 7.09 -2.61
N LEU A 474 -12.37 6.20 -3.52
CA LEU A 474 -13.75 5.90 -3.88
C LEU A 474 -13.96 4.40 -3.75
N ASP A 475 -14.85 3.99 -2.86
CA ASP A 475 -15.32 2.61 -2.75
C ASP A 475 -16.81 2.49 -3.10
N GLU A 476 -17.31 1.26 -3.12
CA GLU A 476 -18.71 0.97 -3.41
C GLU A 476 -19.69 1.74 -2.50
N GLN A 477 -19.36 1.92 -1.21
CA GLN A 477 -20.22 2.62 -0.26
C GLN A 477 -20.28 4.12 -0.59
N ARG A 478 -19.13 4.78 -0.75
CA ARG A 478 -19.01 6.20 -1.10
C ARG A 478 -19.62 6.51 -2.46
N SER A 479 -19.51 5.58 -3.40
CA SER A 479 -20.14 5.69 -4.72
C SER A 479 -21.66 5.62 -4.62
N LYS A 480 -22.21 4.63 -3.89
CA LYS A 480 -23.66 4.41 -3.75
C LYS A 480 -24.38 5.51 -2.98
N THR A 481 -23.74 6.09 -1.97
CA THR A 481 -24.31 7.20 -1.20
C THR A 481 -24.22 8.54 -1.92
N GLY A 482 -23.50 8.61 -3.05
CA GLY A 482 -23.28 9.85 -3.78
C GLY A 482 -22.29 10.81 -3.11
N MET A 483 -21.63 10.37 -2.03
CA MET A 483 -20.57 11.11 -1.33
C MET A 483 -19.40 11.39 -2.27
N GLY A 484 -19.07 10.42 -3.14
CA GLY A 484 -17.98 10.52 -4.08
C GLY A 484 -16.60 10.31 -3.43
N PRO A 485 -15.51 10.62 -4.16
CA PRO A 485 -14.17 10.36 -3.67
C PRO A 485 -13.80 11.26 -2.49
N GLU A 486 -13.24 10.66 -1.44
CA GLU A 486 -12.89 11.34 -0.19
C GLU A 486 -11.37 11.44 -0.02
N LYS A 487 -10.87 12.56 0.52
CA LYS A 487 -9.43 12.73 0.77
C LYS A 487 -8.96 11.91 1.97
N LEU A 488 -7.76 11.37 1.86
CA LEU A 488 -7.12 10.60 2.93
C LEU A 488 -5.61 10.81 2.95
N LYS A 489 -5.02 10.58 4.12
CA LYS A 489 -3.59 10.40 4.36
C LYS A 489 -3.30 8.92 4.59
N GLY A 490 -2.52 8.31 3.72
CA GLY A 490 -2.03 6.94 3.92
C GLY A 490 -0.97 6.91 5.02
N TYR A 491 -0.87 5.78 5.70
CA TYR A 491 0.24 5.54 6.63
C TYR A 491 1.58 5.57 5.91
N PHE A 492 2.60 5.98 6.65
CA PHE A 492 3.97 6.04 6.22
C PHE A 492 4.76 4.89 6.84
N ILE A 493 5.43 4.11 5.99
CA ILE A 493 6.46 3.16 6.36
C ILE A 493 7.75 3.62 5.68
N TYR A 494 8.85 3.63 6.43
CA TYR A 494 10.13 4.08 5.93
C TYR A 494 10.68 3.07 4.92
N ASP A 495 10.89 3.49 3.67
CA ASP A 495 11.26 2.66 2.54
C ASP A 495 12.61 3.04 1.89
N ASP A 496 13.36 3.98 2.47
CA ASP A 496 14.74 4.27 2.09
C ASP A 496 15.73 3.28 2.73
N ASP A 497 16.93 3.13 2.16
CA ASP A 497 17.99 2.21 2.64
C ASP A 497 18.75 2.77 3.85
N GLU A 498 18.76 4.09 4.01
CA GLU A 498 19.46 4.79 5.09
C GLU A 498 18.56 5.86 5.70
N HIS A 499 18.67 6.04 7.02
CA HIS A 499 18.10 7.16 7.74
C HIS A 499 18.87 8.46 7.43
N PRO A 500 18.28 9.65 7.67
CA PRO A 500 18.98 10.92 7.42
C PRO A 500 20.26 11.13 8.23
N ASP A 501 20.46 10.35 9.29
CA ASP A 501 21.67 10.34 10.13
C ASP A 501 22.78 9.39 9.60
N GLY A 502 22.55 8.73 8.46
CA GLY A 502 23.48 7.79 7.83
C GLY A 502 23.45 6.38 8.42
N THR A 503 22.51 6.07 9.32
CA THR A 503 22.31 4.71 9.81
C THR A 503 21.49 3.88 8.82
N GLU A 504 21.80 2.60 8.67
CA GLU A 504 21.07 1.70 7.78
C GLU A 504 19.62 1.50 8.27
N ALA A 505 18.66 1.62 7.36
CA ALA A 505 17.24 1.49 7.64
C ALA A 505 16.70 0.15 7.12
N ARG A 506 16.20 -0.69 8.04
CA ARG A 506 15.69 -2.05 7.74
C ARG A 506 14.23 -2.25 8.13
N VAL A 507 13.44 -1.17 8.09
CA VAL A 507 12.07 -1.14 8.66
C VAL A 507 11.15 -2.17 7.99
N ILE A 508 11.26 -2.39 6.67
CA ILE A 508 10.43 -3.36 5.94
C ILE A 508 10.87 -4.79 6.25
N GLU A 509 12.18 -5.02 6.26
CA GLU A 509 12.80 -6.29 6.59
C GLU A 509 12.44 -6.73 8.00
N GLU A 510 12.56 -5.85 8.99
CA GLU A 510 12.16 -6.09 10.38
C GLU A 510 10.70 -6.50 10.49
N LYS A 511 9.81 -5.85 9.71
CA LYS A 511 8.38 -6.21 9.67
C LYS A 511 8.15 -7.58 9.03
N ALA A 512 8.97 -7.99 8.06
CA ALA A 512 8.94 -9.36 7.54
C ALA A 512 9.42 -10.36 8.60
N VAL A 513 10.51 -10.06 9.33
CA VAL A 513 11.01 -10.88 10.44
C VAL A 513 10.00 -11.03 11.58
N GLU A 514 9.24 -9.98 11.88
CA GLU A 514 8.23 -10.03 12.94
C GLU A 514 7.03 -10.94 12.61
N ARG A 515 6.83 -11.31 11.34
CA ARG A 515 5.54 -11.83 10.84
C ARG A 515 5.64 -13.07 9.96
N TRP A 516 6.85 -13.54 9.65
CA TRP A 516 7.05 -14.69 8.76
C TRP A 516 6.33 -15.95 9.24
N ASP A 517 6.16 -16.12 10.55
CA ASP A 517 5.49 -17.26 11.18
C ASP A 517 3.97 -17.10 11.30
N ILE A 518 3.42 -15.92 10.95
CA ILE A 518 1.97 -15.65 10.94
C ILE A 518 1.34 -16.09 9.61
N ARG A 519 2.07 -15.91 8.50
CA ARG A 519 1.58 -16.17 7.15
C ARG A 519 1.23 -17.67 6.97
N PRO A 520 -0.03 -18.01 6.64
CA PRO A 520 -0.41 -19.39 6.30
C PRO A 520 0.19 -19.82 4.95
N ASP A 521 0.27 -21.13 4.71
CA ASP A 521 0.55 -21.66 3.38
C ASP A 521 -0.73 -21.74 2.54
N LEU A 522 -0.60 -21.67 1.21
CA LEU A 522 -1.74 -21.89 0.32
C LEU A 522 -2.32 -23.30 0.55
N ASP A 523 -3.64 -23.48 0.50
CA ASP A 523 -4.24 -24.79 0.74
C ASP A 523 -3.78 -25.83 -0.30
N LYS A 524 -3.53 -27.07 0.12
CA LYS A 524 -2.94 -28.13 -0.72
C LYS A 524 -3.64 -28.28 -2.08
N LYS A 525 -4.98 -28.25 -2.09
CA LYS A 525 -5.76 -28.38 -3.32
C LYS A 525 -5.60 -27.17 -4.24
N SER A 526 -5.44 -25.96 -3.69
CA SER A 526 -5.08 -24.79 -4.49
C SER A 526 -3.62 -24.80 -4.96
N GLN A 527 -2.69 -25.41 -4.21
CA GLN A 527 -1.35 -25.68 -4.74
C GLN A 527 -1.39 -26.65 -5.94
N GLU A 528 -2.22 -27.70 -5.86
CA GLU A 528 -2.47 -28.64 -6.96
C GLU A 528 -3.07 -27.92 -8.18
N ASP A 529 -4.06 -27.05 -7.98
CA ASP A 529 -4.65 -26.25 -9.07
C ASP A 529 -3.61 -25.32 -9.72
N ALA A 530 -2.65 -24.80 -8.95
CA ALA A 530 -1.58 -23.92 -9.42
C ALA A 530 -0.36 -24.67 -10.01
N THR A 531 -0.27 -25.98 -9.80
CA THR A 531 0.87 -26.82 -10.22
C THR A 531 1.17 -26.75 -11.72
N PRO A 532 0.18 -26.77 -12.64
CA PRO A 532 0.45 -26.70 -14.08
C PRO A 532 1.18 -25.43 -14.53
N PHE A 533 1.19 -24.40 -13.69
CA PHE A 533 1.82 -23.11 -13.93
C PHE A 533 3.16 -22.97 -13.19
N GLY A 534 3.68 -24.06 -12.61
CA GLY A 534 4.96 -24.08 -11.93
C GLY A 534 4.92 -23.65 -10.47
N TYR A 535 3.78 -23.72 -9.77
CA TYR A 535 3.74 -23.30 -8.36
C TYR A 535 4.77 -24.02 -7.49
N HIS A 536 4.99 -25.33 -7.67
CA HIS A 536 5.96 -26.08 -6.87
C HIS A 536 7.42 -25.72 -7.14
N THR A 537 7.72 -25.20 -8.34
CA THR A 537 9.07 -24.84 -8.76
C THR A 537 9.37 -23.35 -8.60
N ARG A 538 8.44 -22.56 -8.06
CA ARG A 538 8.53 -21.07 -7.99
C ARG A 538 9.73 -20.53 -7.20
N TRP A 539 10.33 -21.36 -6.34
CA TRP A 539 11.52 -21.03 -5.56
C TRP A 539 12.78 -21.76 -6.04
N GLU A 540 12.75 -22.37 -7.23
CA GLU A 540 13.95 -22.91 -7.87
C GLU A 540 14.91 -21.78 -8.29
N ALA A 541 16.21 -22.11 -8.32
CA ALA A 541 17.26 -21.11 -8.46
C ALA A 541 17.22 -20.32 -9.77
N ASP A 542 16.70 -20.91 -10.84
CA ASP A 542 16.49 -20.27 -12.14
C ASP A 542 15.40 -19.18 -12.07
N ARG A 543 14.39 -19.35 -11.23
CA ARG A 543 13.27 -18.40 -11.05
C ARG A 543 13.53 -17.38 -9.95
N THR A 544 14.40 -17.69 -9.00
CA THR A 544 14.84 -16.74 -7.95
C THR A 544 16.15 -16.04 -8.29
N GLY A 545 16.71 -16.26 -9.49
CA GLY A 545 17.99 -15.66 -9.90
C GLY A 545 17.99 -14.13 -9.80
N TRP A 546 16.87 -13.48 -10.13
CA TRP A 546 16.70 -12.03 -10.00
C TRP A 546 16.89 -11.54 -8.55
N LEU A 547 16.43 -12.32 -7.56
CA LEU A 547 16.50 -11.96 -6.16
C LEU A 547 17.93 -12.10 -5.64
N LEU A 548 18.59 -13.19 -6.01
CA LEU A 548 19.98 -13.43 -5.65
C LEU A 548 20.89 -12.35 -6.23
N ASP A 549 20.69 -12.00 -7.51
CA ASP A 549 21.43 -10.92 -8.18
C ASP A 549 21.17 -9.56 -7.50
N ALA A 550 19.90 -9.22 -7.25
CA ALA A 550 19.52 -7.96 -6.60
C ALA A 550 20.08 -7.80 -5.16
N LEU A 551 20.40 -8.91 -4.49
CA LEU A 551 21.00 -8.93 -3.15
C LEU A 551 22.51 -9.20 -3.16
N GLY A 552 23.13 -9.40 -4.33
CA GLY A 552 24.55 -9.73 -4.46
C GLY A 552 24.93 -11.10 -3.87
N LEU A 553 23.98 -12.04 -3.83
CA LEU A 553 24.18 -13.41 -3.34
C LEU A 553 24.68 -14.33 -4.48
N PRO A 554 25.48 -15.36 -4.16
CA PRO A 554 26.04 -16.25 -5.19
C PRO A 554 24.94 -17.02 -5.94
N THR A 555 24.94 -16.92 -7.27
CA THR A 555 24.03 -17.67 -8.15
C THR A 555 24.64 -19.03 -8.53
N PRO A 556 23.86 -20.13 -8.54
CA PRO A 556 24.38 -21.48 -8.81
C PRO A 556 25.04 -21.72 -10.19
N ASN A 557 24.87 -20.81 -11.15
CA ASN A 557 25.31 -21.01 -12.55
C ASN A 557 26.59 -20.28 -12.95
N SER A 558 27.38 -19.75 -12.00
CA SER A 558 28.65 -19.07 -12.30
C SER A 558 29.86 -20.03 -12.37
N ASN A 559 29.73 -21.18 -13.04
CA ASN A 559 30.87 -22.07 -13.31
C ASN A 559 30.85 -22.67 -14.74
N ASN A 560 31.98 -22.48 -15.42
CA ASN A 560 32.49 -23.14 -16.64
C ASN A 560 32.05 -22.60 -18.01
N SER A 561 32.92 -21.79 -18.64
CA SER A 561 33.51 -22.16 -19.94
C SER A 561 34.79 -21.36 -20.25
N GLU A 562 35.96 -22.00 -20.12
CA GLU A 562 37.10 -21.72 -20.99
C GLU A 562 37.72 -23.06 -21.44
N PRO A 563 37.98 -23.27 -22.75
CA PRO A 563 38.48 -24.54 -23.25
C PRO A 563 40.01 -24.63 -23.21
N ALA A 564 40.48 -25.83 -22.88
CA ALA A 564 41.87 -26.22 -22.68
C ALA A 564 42.78 -26.05 -23.90
N GLN A 565 44.04 -25.66 -23.66
CA GLN A 565 45.16 -25.95 -24.56
C GLN A 565 46.36 -26.55 -23.81
N ALA A 566 46.87 -27.64 -24.36
CA ALA A 566 48.03 -28.40 -23.89
C ALA A 566 49.35 -27.85 -24.49
N PRO A 567 50.52 -28.19 -23.91
CA PRO A 567 51.68 -27.31 -23.85
C PRO A 567 52.81 -27.65 -24.83
N ASN A 568 53.66 -26.67 -25.16
CA ASN A 568 55.06 -26.91 -25.51
C ASN A 568 55.97 -25.74 -25.09
N GLN A 569 57.02 -26.10 -24.35
CA GLN A 569 58.11 -25.30 -23.74
C GLN A 569 59.28 -25.04 -24.74
N PRO A 570 60.51 -24.64 -24.34
CA PRO A 570 61.00 -23.65 -23.34
C PRO A 570 62.04 -22.66 -23.97
N THR A 571 62.43 -21.54 -23.33
CA THR A 571 63.69 -21.36 -22.56
C THR A 571 63.95 -19.85 -22.41
N ARG A 572 64.64 -19.26 -21.42
CA ARG A 572 65.12 -19.64 -20.07
C ARG A 572 65.81 -18.39 -19.49
N ARG A 573 65.48 -17.98 -18.26
CA ARG A 573 66.47 -17.64 -17.19
C ARG A 573 65.78 -17.36 -15.85
N ALA A 574 66.24 -18.09 -14.83
CA ALA A 574 65.97 -17.93 -13.40
C ALA A 574 67.33 -17.61 -12.70
N PRO A 575 67.38 -17.13 -11.45
CA PRO A 575 66.98 -17.92 -10.27
C PRO A 575 66.18 -17.18 -9.17
N SER A 576 65.40 -17.98 -8.43
CA SER A 576 64.56 -17.68 -7.23
C SER A 576 65.39 -17.77 -5.91
N PRO A 577 64.87 -17.44 -4.69
CA PRO A 577 63.68 -18.09 -4.06
C PRO A 577 62.73 -17.24 -3.14
N SER A 578 61.45 -17.65 -3.15
CA SER A 578 60.44 -17.76 -2.07
C SER A 578 59.86 -16.54 -1.31
N ALA A 579 58.57 -16.21 -1.53
CA ALA A 579 57.41 -16.58 -0.69
C ALA A 579 56.16 -15.69 -0.92
N ALA A 580 54.97 -16.31 -0.75
CA ALA A 580 53.67 -15.75 -0.32
C ALA A 580 52.67 -15.13 -1.35
N THR A 581 51.50 -15.80 -1.44
CA THR A 581 50.11 -15.29 -1.39
C THR A 581 49.71 -14.11 -2.30
N GLY A 582 48.86 -14.39 -3.31
CA GLY A 582 48.29 -13.38 -4.21
C GLY A 582 46.88 -12.93 -3.78
N THR A 583 46.79 -11.65 -3.41
CA THR A 583 45.67 -10.93 -2.80
C THR A 583 44.87 -10.13 -3.84
N ILE A 584 43.64 -9.82 -3.45
CA ILE A 584 42.66 -8.84 -3.97
C ILE A 584 43.31 -7.58 -4.57
N ALA A 585 42.78 -7.11 -5.70
CA ALA A 585 43.16 -5.83 -6.30
C ALA A 585 42.91 -4.66 -5.33
N PRO A 586 43.88 -3.78 -5.06
CA PRO A 586 43.73 -2.75 -4.05
C PRO A 586 42.87 -1.58 -4.54
N LEU A 587 42.04 -1.07 -3.63
CA LEU A 587 41.37 0.23 -3.78
C LEU A 587 42.41 1.35 -3.98
N PRO A 588 42.08 2.42 -4.73
CA PRO A 588 43.01 3.52 -4.99
C PRO A 588 43.54 4.14 -3.68
N SER A 589 44.82 4.52 -3.65
CA SER A 589 45.45 5.10 -2.45
C SER A 589 44.84 6.46 -2.09
N ILE A 590 44.89 6.83 -0.81
CA ILE A 590 44.48 8.14 -0.29
C ILE A 590 45.11 9.31 -1.07
N ASP A 591 46.34 9.14 -1.56
CA ASP A 591 47.02 10.15 -2.38
C ASP A 591 46.31 10.41 -3.71
N SER A 592 45.69 9.39 -4.32
CA SER A 592 44.88 9.53 -5.54
C SER A 592 43.58 10.31 -5.33
N TYR A 593 43.00 10.21 -4.12
CA TYR A 593 41.85 11.02 -3.71
C TYR A 593 42.25 12.45 -3.33
N LEU A 594 43.42 12.63 -2.72
CA LEU A 594 44.00 13.94 -2.41
C LEU A 594 44.42 14.70 -3.67
N GLU A 595 44.94 14.04 -4.71
CA GLU A 595 45.22 14.67 -6.02
C GLU A 595 43.94 15.11 -6.73
N ARG A 596 42.87 14.29 -6.69
CA ARG A 596 41.55 14.69 -7.20
C ARG A 596 40.95 15.85 -6.42
N ALA A 597 41.13 15.88 -5.09
CA ALA A 597 40.72 17.01 -4.26
C ALA A 597 41.55 18.27 -4.51
N LYS A 598 42.85 18.14 -4.81
CA LYS A 598 43.73 19.25 -5.24
C LYS A 598 43.33 19.79 -6.61
N GLN A 599 42.93 18.93 -7.55
CA GLN A 599 42.36 19.34 -8.84
C GLN A 599 41.01 20.05 -8.69
N TYR A 600 40.19 19.63 -7.72
CA TYR A 600 38.93 20.29 -7.38
C TYR A 600 39.13 21.64 -6.65
N ASN A 601 40.23 21.79 -5.89
CA ASN A 601 40.59 23.00 -5.17
C ASN A 601 41.50 23.98 -5.97
N ALA A 602 41.91 23.62 -7.19
CA ALA A 602 42.71 24.46 -8.08
C ALA A 602 41.86 25.41 -8.95
N GLN A 603 40.53 25.39 -8.81
CA GLN A 603 39.70 26.52 -9.26
C GLN A 603 39.25 27.34 -8.04
N PRO A 604 39.40 28.67 -8.08
CA PRO A 604 39.36 29.50 -6.89
C PRO A 604 37.96 29.52 -6.26
N LYS A 605 37.88 29.02 -5.03
CA LYS A 605 36.84 29.35 -4.06
C LYS A 605 37.31 30.49 -3.17
N GLN A 606 36.56 31.59 -3.11
CA GLN A 606 36.35 32.55 -2.00
C GLN A 606 35.65 33.81 -2.57
N ARG A 607 34.72 34.52 -1.92
CA ARG A 607 34.26 34.60 -0.52
C ARG A 607 33.00 35.50 -0.45
N THR A 608 32.13 35.23 0.53
CA THR A 608 31.24 36.15 1.30
C THR A 608 30.24 37.09 0.60
N GLU A 609 29.02 37.11 1.16
CA GLU A 609 28.01 38.17 1.02
C GLU A 609 28.63 39.57 1.22
N ALA A 610 28.69 40.38 0.17
CA ALA A 610 28.42 41.82 0.12
C ALA A 610 28.68 42.35 -1.30
N ASP A 611 27.81 43.24 -1.75
CA ASP A 611 27.84 44.02 -2.99
C ASP A 611 27.78 43.23 -4.31
N LEU A 612 26.59 42.71 -4.61
CA LEU A 612 26.27 42.36 -5.99
C LEU A 612 26.04 43.66 -6.78
N ASP A 613 27.03 44.01 -7.60
CA ASP A 613 26.94 45.07 -8.62
C ASP A 613 25.61 44.90 -9.39
N PRO A 614 24.69 45.87 -9.34
CA PRO A 614 23.40 45.78 -10.02
C PRO A 614 23.56 45.48 -11.51
N ALA A 615 24.62 45.98 -12.15
CA ALA A 615 24.88 45.71 -13.56
C ALA A 615 25.40 44.27 -13.79
N ALA A 616 26.07 43.66 -12.82
CA ALA A 616 26.46 42.25 -12.87
C ALA A 616 25.27 41.33 -12.57
N LEU A 617 24.39 41.73 -11.65
CA LEU A 617 23.15 41.03 -11.36
C LEU A 617 22.19 41.09 -12.56
N GLU A 618 22.10 42.25 -13.22
CA GLU A 618 21.30 42.48 -14.42
C GLU A 618 21.88 41.76 -15.64
N ARG A 619 23.22 41.62 -15.74
CA ARG A 619 23.85 40.72 -16.73
C ARG A 619 23.62 39.25 -16.41
N MET A 620 23.69 38.83 -15.15
CA MET A 620 23.38 37.45 -14.75
C MET A 620 21.89 37.13 -14.91
N PHE A 621 21.00 38.08 -14.65
CA PHE A 621 19.58 37.92 -14.96
C PHE A 621 19.33 37.99 -16.46
N ALA A 622 20.01 38.84 -17.22
CA ALA A 622 19.91 38.85 -18.67
C ALA A 622 20.54 37.61 -19.32
N GLU A 623 21.56 37.00 -18.71
CA GLU A 623 22.22 35.77 -19.15
C GLU A 623 21.45 34.53 -18.68
N ALA A 624 20.86 34.55 -17.48
CA ALA A 624 19.89 33.57 -17.03
C ALA A 624 18.59 33.68 -17.79
N GLU A 625 18.15 34.87 -18.19
CA GLU A 625 17.02 35.11 -19.08
C GLU A 625 17.42 34.85 -20.53
N ASN A 626 18.69 34.93 -20.93
CA ASN A 626 19.19 34.44 -22.23
C ASN A 626 19.37 32.92 -22.23
N LEU A 627 19.69 32.29 -21.11
CA LEU A 627 19.75 30.84 -20.93
C LEU A 627 18.36 30.26 -20.73
N THR A 628 17.46 31.00 -20.10
CA THR A 628 16.02 30.69 -20.00
C THR A 628 15.31 31.10 -21.27
N ARG A 629 15.78 32.07 -22.06
CA ARG A 629 15.37 32.28 -23.46
C ARG A 629 16.05 31.30 -24.39
N GLN A 630 17.25 30.78 -24.16
CA GLN A 630 17.84 29.74 -25.01
C GLN A 630 17.22 28.38 -24.68
N ALA A 631 16.88 28.14 -23.40
CA ALA A 631 16.06 27.01 -22.96
C ALA A 631 14.59 27.21 -23.36
N ALA A 632 14.06 28.43 -23.33
CA ALA A 632 12.73 28.75 -23.84
C ALA A 632 12.69 28.84 -25.35
N VAL A 633 13.79 29.09 -26.08
CA VAL A 633 13.93 29.00 -27.56
C VAL A 633 14.19 27.54 -27.96
N ASN A 634 14.72 26.73 -27.05
CA ASN A 634 14.69 25.27 -27.14
C ASN A 634 13.34 24.66 -26.71
N LEU A 635 12.50 25.40 -25.96
CA LEU A 635 11.10 25.07 -25.63
C LEU A 635 10.07 25.89 -26.44
N THR A 636 10.54 26.75 -27.35
CA THR A 636 9.77 27.47 -28.38
C THR A 636 10.51 27.35 -29.70
N LYS A 637 10.82 26.10 -30.06
CA LYS A 637 10.60 25.68 -31.44
C LYS A 637 9.18 25.12 -31.55
N PRO A 638 8.44 25.45 -32.62
CA PRO A 638 7.05 25.10 -32.73
C PRO A 638 6.86 23.59 -32.59
N THR A 639 5.79 23.22 -31.88
CA THR A 639 5.14 21.91 -31.86
C THR A 639 5.54 21.06 -33.06
N LYS A 640 6.00 19.82 -32.82
CA LYS A 640 6.02 18.78 -33.85
C LYS A 640 4.57 18.62 -34.33
N LYS A 641 4.23 19.38 -35.39
CA LYS A 641 3.15 19.10 -36.32
C LYS A 641 3.18 17.59 -36.56
N ASP A 642 2.00 17.00 -36.63
CA ASP A 642 1.76 15.78 -37.40
C ASP A 642 2.82 15.63 -38.48
N ARG A 643 3.45 14.45 -38.60
CA ARG A 643 4.00 14.08 -39.92
C ARG A 643 2.78 14.03 -40.84
N ARG A 644 2.37 15.18 -41.36
CA ARG A 644 1.44 15.29 -42.46
C ARG A 644 2.03 14.39 -43.52
N HIS A 645 1.26 13.42 -43.97
CA HIS A 645 1.68 12.60 -45.08
C HIS A 645 2.13 13.54 -46.20
N PRO A 646 3.26 13.26 -46.88
CA PRO A 646 3.85 14.20 -47.85
C PRO A 646 2.87 14.66 -48.93
N ARG A 647 1.84 13.85 -49.19
CA ARG A 647 0.78 14.10 -50.17
C ARG A 647 -0.53 14.68 -49.62
N ARG A 648 -0.61 15.01 -48.32
CA ARG A 648 -1.85 15.52 -47.70
C ARG A 648 -2.34 16.79 -48.37
N ASP A 649 -1.44 17.74 -48.60
CA ASP A 649 -1.81 19.05 -49.16
C ASP A 649 -2.20 18.92 -50.65
N GLU A 650 -1.55 18.00 -51.38
CA GLU A 650 -1.87 17.67 -52.78
C GLU A 650 -3.25 17.01 -52.90
N VAL A 651 -3.54 16.01 -52.07
CA VAL A 651 -4.86 15.35 -52.00
C VAL A 651 -5.97 16.32 -51.61
N THR A 652 -5.68 17.25 -50.69
CA THR A 652 -6.62 18.32 -50.28
C THR A 652 -6.89 19.29 -51.43
N THR A 653 -5.88 19.58 -52.25
CA THR A 653 -6.01 20.43 -53.46
C THR A 653 -6.91 19.77 -54.50
N TRP A 654 -6.83 18.45 -54.69
CA TRP A 654 -7.74 17.77 -55.62
C TRP A 654 -9.21 17.83 -55.21
N VAL A 655 -9.50 17.83 -53.90
CA VAL A 655 -10.87 18.07 -53.40
C VAL A 655 -11.32 19.50 -53.71
N LYS A 656 -10.41 20.47 -53.62
CA LYS A 656 -10.66 21.86 -54.03
C LYS A 656 -10.92 21.98 -55.52
N ASP A 657 -10.10 21.36 -56.35
CA ASP A 657 -10.21 21.39 -57.81
C ASP A 657 -11.48 20.68 -58.31
N ALA A 658 -11.96 19.66 -57.59
CA ALA A 658 -13.23 18.99 -57.88
C ALA A 658 -14.46 19.85 -57.56
N GLY A 659 -14.30 20.94 -56.81
CA GLY A 659 -15.36 21.92 -56.53
C GLY A 659 -16.66 21.28 -56.03
N THR A 660 -17.77 21.62 -56.67
CA THR A 660 -19.12 21.11 -56.34
C THR A 660 -19.40 19.70 -56.85
N ASP A 661 -18.65 19.23 -57.86
CA ASP A 661 -18.81 17.88 -58.42
C ASP A 661 -18.28 16.82 -57.44
N GLY A 662 -17.29 17.21 -56.63
CA GLY A 662 -16.74 16.41 -55.55
C GLY A 662 -15.87 15.25 -56.02
N ILE A 663 -15.14 14.65 -55.09
CA ILE A 663 -14.23 13.53 -55.38
C ILE A 663 -14.35 12.47 -54.30
N THR A 664 -14.28 11.19 -54.69
CA THR A 664 -14.27 10.09 -53.72
C THR A 664 -12.84 9.70 -53.34
N ILE A 665 -12.69 9.03 -52.21
CA ILE A 665 -11.39 8.51 -51.77
C ILE A 665 -10.86 7.45 -52.73
N ALA A 666 -11.75 6.69 -53.38
CA ALA A 666 -11.35 5.71 -54.39
C ALA A 666 -10.72 6.40 -55.61
N ASP A 667 -11.29 7.53 -56.07
CA ASP A 667 -10.75 8.30 -57.19
C ASP A 667 -9.39 8.92 -56.85
N ILE A 668 -9.25 9.45 -55.63
CA ILE A 668 -7.98 9.98 -55.11
C ILE A 668 -6.93 8.88 -55.05
N ARG A 669 -7.28 7.67 -54.58
CA ARG A 669 -6.34 6.54 -54.52
C ARG A 669 -5.92 6.12 -55.91
N ALA A 670 -6.86 5.93 -56.84
CA ALA A 670 -6.55 5.58 -58.22
C ALA A 670 -5.63 6.61 -58.88
N ARG A 671 -5.84 7.91 -58.57
CA ARG A 671 -4.99 9.00 -59.05
C ARG A 671 -3.59 8.96 -58.43
N LEU A 672 -3.47 8.68 -57.12
CA LEU A 672 -2.17 8.53 -56.45
C LEU A 672 -1.39 7.33 -57.00
N GLU A 673 -2.03 6.18 -57.18
CA GLU A 673 -1.41 4.97 -57.71
C GLU A 673 -0.97 5.15 -59.16
N SER A 674 -1.73 5.90 -59.97
CA SER A 674 -1.36 6.23 -61.34
C SER A 674 -0.23 7.26 -61.45
N GLN A 675 -0.19 8.27 -60.57
CA GLN A 675 0.81 9.34 -60.62
C GLN A 675 2.11 8.97 -59.92
N TYR A 676 2.07 8.08 -58.94
CA TYR A 676 3.22 7.64 -58.16
C TYR A 676 3.31 6.11 -58.08
N PRO A 677 3.53 5.42 -59.23
CA PRO A 677 3.64 3.97 -59.24
C PRO A 677 4.86 3.52 -58.43
N GLY A 678 4.62 2.81 -57.32
CA GLY A 678 5.65 2.30 -56.40
C GLY A 678 5.69 2.95 -55.02
N GLU A 679 4.95 4.04 -54.79
CA GLU A 679 4.72 4.58 -53.44
C GLU A 679 3.46 3.94 -52.83
N GLN A 680 3.51 3.56 -51.54
CA GLN A 680 2.33 3.06 -50.85
C GLN A 680 1.37 4.22 -50.57
N PRO A 681 0.13 4.21 -51.09
CA PRO A 681 -0.81 5.30 -50.86
C PRO A 681 -1.21 5.37 -49.38
N PRO A 682 -1.59 6.57 -48.89
CA PRO A 682 -2.10 6.72 -47.53
C PRO A 682 -3.36 5.87 -47.32
N SER A 683 -3.61 5.44 -46.07
CA SER A 683 -4.81 4.67 -45.75
C SER A 683 -6.08 5.50 -45.91
N ASP A 684 -7.22 4.85 -46.19
CA ASP A 684 -8.50 5.55 -46.33
C ASP A 684 -8.87 6.32 -45.07
N THR A 685 -8.64 5.71 -43.90
CA THR A 685 -8.88 6.35 -42.61
C THR A 685 -8.04 7.62 -42.43
N ALA A 686 -6.79 7.64 -42.94
CA ALA A 686 -5.95 8.83 -42.87
C ALA A 686 -6.50 9.94 -43.78
N MET A 687 -6.88 9.63 -45.02
CA MET A 687 -7.50 10.60 -45.93
C MET A 687 -8.83 11.13 -45.39
N GLN A 688 -9.68 10.26 -44.83
CA GLN A 688 -10.92 10.67 -44.17
C GLN A 688 -10.67 11.65 -43.03
N ASN A 689 -9.72 11.34 -42.14
CA ASN A 689 -9.36 12.21 -41.04
C ASN A 689 -8.82 13.57 -41.52
N TRP A 690 -8.09 13.61 -42.64
CA TRP A 690 -7.62 14.88 -43.22
C TRP A 690 -8.79 15.74 -43.70
N PHE A 691 -9.79 15.14 -44.32
CA PHE A 691 -10.96 15.85 -44.84
C PHE A 691 -11.89 16.30 -43.72
N THR A 692 -12.18 15.46 -42.74
CA THR A 692 -13.06 15.83 -41.62
C THR A 692 -12.45 16.90 -40.70
N THR A 693 -11.12 17.05 -40.71
CA THR A 693 -10.44 18.11 -39.96
C THR A 693 -10.19 19.38 -40.78
N HIS A 694 -10.51 19.39 -42.07
CA HIS A 694 -10.29 20.53 -42.93
C HIS A 694 -11.52 21.47 -42.93
N PRO A 695 -11.37 22.77 -42.59
CA PRO A 695 -12.51 23.67 -42.38
C PRO A 695 -13.38 23.86 -43.62
N ASN A 696 -12.79 23.74 -44.82
CA ASN A 696 -13.47 23.96 -46.10
C ASN A 696 -13.83 22.66 -46.85
N ILE A 697 -13.74 21.48 -46.23
CA ILE A 697 -14.13 20.23 -46.88
C ILE A 697 -15.31 19.61 -46.14
N THR A 698 -16.39 19.34 -46.86
CA THR A 698 -17.59 18.73 -46.31
C THR A 698 -17.95 17.45 -47.07
N LYS A 699 -18.69 16.55 -46.42
CA LYS A 699 -19.10 15.26 -46.96
C LYS A 699 -20.63 15.23 -47.17
N PRO A 700 -21.14 15.70 -48.32
CA PRO A 700 -22.58 15.83 -48.55
C PRO A 700 -23.30 14.49 -48.78
N GLY A 701 -22.58 13.40 -49.11
CA GLY A 701 -23.16 12.08 -49.42
C GLY A 701 -22.23 10.90 -49.13
N ARG A 702 -22.66 9.66 -49.46
CA ARG A 702 -21.90 8.41 -49.20
C ARG A 702 -20.57 8.38 -49.96
N GLY A 703 -19.52 8.93 -49.35
CA GLY A 703 -18.12 8.74 -49.78
C GLY A 703 -17.52 9.87 -50.63
N THR A 704 -18.33 10.87 -51.02
CA THR A 704 -17.89 12.01 -51.83
C THR A 704 -17.58 13.22 -50.94
N TYR A 705 -16.46 13.89 -51.21
CA TYR A 705 -16.00 15.08 -50.51
C TYR A 705 -15.99 16.28 -51.46
N ILE A 706 -16.52 17.42 -51.02
CA ILE A 706 -16.56 18.68 -51.78
C ILE A 706 -15.85 19.78 -51.03
N TRP A 707 -15.38 20.80 -51.75
CA TRP A 707 -14.87 22.02 -51.15
C TRP A 707 -15.97 23.07 -51.01
N THR A 708 -16.16 23.59 -49.80
CA THR A 708 -17.10 24.66 -49.49
C THR A 708 -16.35 25.86 -48.96
N GLU A 709 -16.46 27.01 -49.64
CA GLU A 709 -15.90 28.26 -49.13
C GLU A 709 -16.72 28.73 -47.92
N THR A 710 -16.07 28.78 -46.76
CA THR A 710 -16.67 29.34 -45.55
C THR A 710 -16.61 30.88 -45.65
N PRO A 711 -17.70 31.65 -45.45
CA PRO A 711 -17.64 33.11 -45.47
C PRO A 711 -16.73 33.63 -44.37
N ASP A 712 -15.73 34.43 -44.74
CA ASP A 712 -14.64 34.91 -43.86
C ASP A 712 -15.15 35.54 -42.55
N GLN A 713 -14.54 35.11 -41.42
CA GLN A 713 -14.61 35.77 -40.10
C GLN A 713 -13.37 36.63 -39.86
#